data_AF-A8P7T9-F1
#
_entry.id   AF-A8P7T9-F1
#
_cell.length_a   1.000
_cell.length_b   1.000
_cell.length_c   1.000
_cell.angle_alpha   90.00
_cell.angle_beta   90.00
_cell.angle_gamma   90.00
#
_symmetry.space_group_name_H-M   'P 1'
#
loop_
_entity.id
_entity.type
_entity.pdbx_description
1 polymer ?
#
loop_
_entity_poly.entity_id
_entity_poly.type
_entity_poly.pdbx_seq_one_letter_code
_entity_poly.pdbx_strand_id
1 'polypeptide(L)'
;MASTTLSKEILKIYDGLPPEAQRAFIEKTFAELLQNAPEGRSDEVKTSVLNLKQRYDGAPKLDLFGKHKQMDMLFEVLAKESKLSLFGDRSNREEVLAEIVVTLTSWLGDIWRTVYEYRTNFNLAHRCLLFVSDSLKQLDEGAGSRCRCDFINIPVHIVIKDKTGKTVKVLNARGAQEIERVIFWIWRDMCLCILSEDPEQAKTAIPRMLEDIEHVYGFPSMKKLLFGGKKTEEEEEEEEDLDGYVDDAIYDEDEDGYESDSSYAMCPFHSSHWDGQFGPEAQQLRVMVEEFMFTVFTATPSLPLYNLIIDVSADRKAARTRVSTILEEVAGSTAESLIAALGIAITNDNTNGIVSLLDEYGHLLRPRDATVLQGATATLSNSEHHARALTILESELDDTLQSIYRAVRSSFSHFEEPQHLKTLSEIMKMRSGSSQRQDRIETWTESVLTSPSGSMGSMAFAAMMIGLPVPGMGEEGEDNSDLLNLIDMENPHDPDYDDIREEFRPNLKQRFEGWANLGSIMKGGPTTLAKLYAKAIELMPFLKAADVTQEMAARLGDRPSKVYVSDALMALSSFCKSQRKKINATRKDSERKAQKAAAKALRAAIDAADARAAAEVEAAGASPTPTSNGVFSFAGGRAFEVINPQASGSGSSSAAAGTSSAPGPSSTASTNSAPGPSQNGSDLESMTSRMRMAGQAAASADIASALSFFLNSRTSTSGASTSSTPAPSTSSSTSGAASSTPGPSTSAVPSSSSATPSQSTSVGPSSSSTNTSPPSPAGYGGFFPFAFQGSILGPLNPSYPSIDDVD
;
A
#
# COMPACT_ATOMS: atom_id res chain seq x y z
N MET A 1 11.65 -25.51 -50.41
CA MET A 1 11.38 -26.03 -49.05
C MET A 1 12.62 -26.63 -48.38
N ALA A 2 13.34 -27.61 -48.95
CA ALA A 2 14.50 -28.21 -48.26
C ALA A 2 15.60 -27.21 -47.83
N SER A 3 15.93 -26.22 -48.66
CA SER A 3 16.98 -25.22 -48.35
C SER A 3 16.69 -24.35 -47.12
N THR A 4 15.41 -24.06 -46.84
CA THR A 4 15.01 -23.24 -45.69
C THR A 4 15.07 -24.01 -44.37
N THR A 5 14.94 -25.33 -44.41
CA THR A 5 15.07 -26.19 -43.22
C THR A 5 16.53 -26.27 -42.79
N LEU A 6 17.44 -26.56 -43.72
CA LEU A 6 18.88 -26.67 -43.45
C LEU A 6 19.47 -25.36 -42.91
N SER A 7 19.06 -24.20 -43.46
CA SER A 7 19.51 -22.90 -42.96
C SER A 7 19.08 -22.64 -41.52
N LYS A 8 17.86 -23.03 -41.13
CA LYS A 8 17.38 -22.92 -39.74
C LYS A 8 18.10 -23.89 -38.80
N GLU A 9 18.43 -25.09 -39.26
CA GLU A 9 19.23 -26.06 -38.48
C GLU A 9 20.66 -25.57 -38.25
N ILE A 10 21.32 -25.02 -39.28
CA ILE A 10 22.67 -24.45 -39.17
C ILE A 10 22.67 -23.25 -38.23
N LEU A 11 21.70 -22.34 -38.33
CA LEU A 11 21.57 -21.20 -37.39
C LEU A 11 21.38 -21.71 -35.95
N LYS A 12 20.46 -22.65 -35.72
CA LYS A 12 20.24 -23.24 -34.38
C LYS A 12 21.49 -23.91 -33.80
N ILE A 13 22.33 -24.53 -34.63
CA ILE A 13 23.63 -25.07 -34.21
C ILE A 13 24.60 -23.93 -33.88
N TYR A 14 24.72 -22.94 -34.77
CA TYR A 14 25.61 -21.78 -34.63
C TYR A 14 25.30 -20.97 -33.37
N ASP A 15 24.02 -20.65 -33.12
CA ASP A 15 23.56 -19.91 -31.94
C ASP A 15 23.82 -20.70 -30.63
N GLY A 16 23.92 -22.03 -30.70
CA GLY A 16 24.31 -22.91 -29.60
C GLY A 16 25.83 -23.08 -29.41
N LEU A 17 26.67 -22.55 -30.30
CA LEU A 17 28.13 -22.59 -30.15
C LEU A 17 28.62 -21.48 -29.20
N PRO A 18 29.66 -21.72 -28.39
CA PRO A 18 30.38 -20.64 -27.69
C PRO A 18 30.91 -19.57 -28.66
N PRO A 19 31.08 -18.30 -28.25
CA PRO A 19 31.53 -17.22 -29.14
C PRO A 19 32.85 -17.49 -29.86
N GLU A 20 33.78 -18.19 -29.23
CA GLU A 20 35.05 -18.63 -29.84
C GLU A 20 34.82 -19.64 -30.97
N ALA A 21 33.89 -20.56 -30.80
CA ALA A 21 33.53 -21.58 -31.79
C ALA A 21 32.66 -21.00 -32.93
N GLN A 22 31.76 -20.06 -32.62
CA GLN A 22 31.06 -19.24 -33.62
C GLN A 22 32.05 -18.49 -34.52
N ARG A 23 33.01 -17.80 -33.90
CA ARG A 23 34.08 -17.10 -34.60
C ARG A 23 34.93 -18.06 -35.45
N ALA A 24 35.36 -19.19 -34.89
CA ALA A 24 36.13 -20.19 -35.63
C ALA A 24 35.34 -20.82 -36.80
N PHE A 25 34.02 -21.00 -36.66
CA PHE A 25 33.14 -21.46 -37.73
C PHE A 25 33.04 -20.42 -38.86
N ILE A 26 32.92 -19.12 -38.52
CA ILE A 26 32.95 -18.04 -39.52
C ILE A 26 34.32 -17.98 -40.22
N GLU A 27 35.41 -17.92 -39.45
CA GLU A 27 36.76 -17.71 -39.96
C GLU A 27 37.29 -18.88 -40.81
N LYS A 28 36.89 -20.12 -40.49
CA LYS A 28 37.32 -21.33 -41.23
C LYS A 28 36.25 -21.78 -42.21
N THR A 29 35.12 -22.24 -41.70
CA THR A 29 34.11 -22.94 -42.51
C THR A 29 33.34 -21.98 -43.42
N PHE A 30 32.85 -20.85 -42.90
CA PHE A 30 32.07 -19.91 -43.72
C PHE A 30 32.95 -19.16 -44.74
N ALA A 31 34.17 -18.78 -44.36
CA ALA A 31 35.12 -18.15 -45.28
C ALA A 31 35.50 -19.08 -46.45
N GLU A 32 35.80 -20.36 -46.19
CA GLU A 32 36.04 -21.35 -47.25
C GLU A 32 34.79 -21.57 -48.12
N LEU A 33 33.59 -21.61 -47.53
CA LEU A 33 32.34 -21.80 -48.26
C LEU A 33 32.02 -20.59 -49.17
N LEU A 34 32.34 -19.36 -48.73
CA LEU A 34 32.25 -18.15 -49.56
C LEU A 34 33.29 -18.11 -50.69
N GLN A 35 34.53 -18.58 -50.44
CA GLN A 35 35.56 -18.66 -51.49
C GLN A 35 35.19 -19.67 -52.59
N ASN A 36 34.45 -20.73 -52.25
CA ASN A 36 33.96 -21.74 -53.18
C ASN A 36 32.58 -21.42 -53.78
N ALA A 37 31.95 -20.32 -53.37
CA ALA A 37 30.68 -19.88 -53.94
C ALA A 37 30.89 -19.27 -55.35
N PRO A 38 29.92 -19.39 -56.28
CA PRO A 38 30.00 -18.70 -57.57
C PRO A 38 30.17 -17.18 -57.37
N GLU A 39 31.04 -16.55 -58.15
CA GLU A 39 31.49 -15.16 -57.97
C GLU A 39 30.34 -14.19 -57.68
N GLY A 40 29.26 -14.22 -58.47
CA GLY A 40 28.09 -13.35 -58.28
C GLY A 40 27.37 -13.51 -56.92
N ARG A 41 27.37 -14.70 -56.32
CA ARG A 41 26.86 -14.90 -54.94
C ARG A 41 27.85 -14.43 -53.89
N SER A 42 29.14 -14.58 -54.14
CA SER A 42 30.18 -14.08 -53.21
C SER A 42 30.15 -12.55 -53.12
N ASP A 43 29.94 -11.85 -54.24
CA ASP A 43 29.77 -10.40 -54.29
C ASP A 43 28.42 -9.94 -53.69
N GLU A 44 27.33 -10.70 -53.87
CA GLU A 44 26.04 -10.44 -53.23
C GLU A 44 26.15 -10.53 -51.69
N VAL A 45 26.79 -11.57 -51.15
CA VAL A 45 27.04 -11.70 -49.71
C VAL A 45 27.98 -10.60 -49.22
N LYS A 46 29.07 -10.32 -49.94
CA LYS A 46 30.01 -9.23 -49.59
C LYS A 46 29.32 -7.87 -49.55
N THR A 47 28.46 -7.58 -50.53
CA THR A 47 27.65 -6.35 -50.56
C THR A 47 26.67 -6.32 -49.39
N SER A 48 26.02 -7.43 -49.07
CA SER A 48 25.13 -7.55 -47.91
C SER A 48 25.86 -7.34 -46.58
N VAL A 49 27.06 -7.88 -46.42
CA VAL A 49 27.92 -7.70 -45.24
C VAL A 49 28.44 -6.25 -45.16
N LEU A 50 28.77 -5.62 -46.29
CA LEU A 50 29.15 -4.20 -46.31
C LEU A 50 27.98 -3.29 -45.95
N ASN A 51 26.77 -3.57 -46.45
CA ASN A 51 25.55 -2.84 -46.09
C ASN A 51 25.20 -3.01 -44.61
N LEU A 52 25.32 -4.23 -44.06
CA LEU A 52 25.16 -4.49 -42.63
C LEU A 52 26.22 -3.75 -41.81
N LYS A 53 27.50 -3.81 -42.20
CA LYS A 53 28.56 -3.04 -41.54
C LYS A 53 28.21 -1.55 -41.55
N GLN A 54 27.84 -0.99 -42.71
CA GLN A 54 27.48 0.42 -42.84
C GLN A 54 26.24 0.80 -41.99
N ARG A 55 25.25 -0.09 -41.87
CA ARG A 55 24.10 0.09 -40.97
C ARG A 55 24.52 0.21 -39.49
N TYR A 56 25.61 -0.46 -39.08
CA TYR A 56 26.05 -0.52 -37.68
C TYR A 56 27.37 0.25 -37.38
N ASP A 57 28.00 0.89 -38.36
CA ASP A 57 29.35 1.50 -38.22
C ASP A 57 29.39 2.65 -37.18
N GLY A 58 28.23 3.27 -36.91
CA GLY A 58 28.05 4.29 -35.87
C GLY A 58 27.35 3.83 -34.59
N ALA A 59 27.04 2.52 -34.45
CA ALA A 59 26.32 2.02 -33.28
C ALA A 59 27.15 2.21 -31.99
N PRO A 60 26.60 2.81 -30.91
CA PRO A 60 27.29 2.91 -29.64
C PRO A 60 27.71 1.55 -29.09
N LYS A 61 28.89 1.48 -28.48
CA LYS A 61 29.41 0.26 -27.86
C LYS A 61 29.05 0.26 -26.39
N LEU A 62 28.04 -0.52 -26.02
CA LEU A 62 27.60 -0.68 -24.63
C LEU A 62 28.60 -1.55 -23.85
N ASP A 63 29.60 -0.93 -23.24
CA ASP A 63 30.56 -1.59 -22.34
C ASP A 63 30.07 -1.55 -20.89
N LEU A 64 29.16 -2.45 -20.54
CA LEU A 64 28.61 -2.61 -19.20
C LEU A 64 29.71 -2.86 -18.14
N PHE A 65 30.75 -3.63 -18.47
CA PHE A 65 31.84 -3.92 -17.53
C PHE A 65 32.73 -2.71 -17.27
N GLY A 66 33.09 -1.96 -18.33
CA GLY A 66 33.79 -0.70 -18.21
C GLY A 66 33.01 0.33 -17.39
N LYS A 67 31.69 0.39 -17.59
CA LYS A 67 30.78 1.27 -16.82
C LYS A 67 30.63 0.86 -15.36
N HIS A 68 30.51 -0.44 -15.06
CA HIS A 68 30.53 -0.94 -13.67
C HIS A 68 31.78 -0.46 -12.93
N LYS A 69 32.96 -0.70 -13.51
CA LYS A 69 34.23 -0.26 -12.93
C LYS A 69 34.36 1.26 -12.78
N GLN A 70 33.79 2.04 -13.70
CA GLN A 70 33.76 3.50 -13.60
C GLN A 70 32.90 3.93 -12.39
N MET A 71 31.71 3.35 -12.25
CA MET A 71 30.79 3.66 -11.16
C MET A 71 31.31 3.21 -9.79
N ASP A 72 31.88 2.00 -9.68
CA ASP A 72 32.51 1.53 -8.45
C ASP A 72 33.53 2.53 -7.91
N MET A 73 34.36 3.09 -8.81
CA MET A 73 35.36 4.10 -8.47
C MET A 73 34.72 5.40 -7.96
N LEU A 74 33.62 5.85 -8.59
CA LEU A 74 32.90 7.06 -8.16
C LEU A 74 32.19 6.83 -6.81
N PHE A 75 31.56 5.68 -6.59
CA PHE A 75 30.98 5.29 -5.29
C PHE A 75 32.03 5.19 -4.19
N GLU A 76 33.21 4.64 -4.49
CA GLU A 76 34.35 4.62 -3.57
C GLU A 76 34.81 6.03 -3.18
N VAL A 77 34.81 6.99 -4.12
CA VAL A 77 35.15 8.39 -3.85
C VAL A 77 34.04 9.05 -3.03
N LEU A 78 32.77 8.87 -3.40
CA LEU A 78 31.61 9.37 -2.65
C LEU A 78 31.62 8.88 -1.20
N ALA A 79 31.91 7.61 -0.96
CA ALA A 79 32.02 7.02 0.37
C ALA A 79 33.23 7.52 1.19
N LYS A 80 34.27 8.06 0.53
CA LYS A 80 35.40 8.76 1.18
C LYS A 80 34.99 10.20 1.54
N GLU A 81 34.37 10.91 0.60
CA GLU A 81 33.86 12.27 0.79
C GLU A 81 32.80 12.36 1.90
N SER A 82 31.86 11.42 1.95
CA SER A 82 30.86 11.36 3.03
C SER A 82 31.51 11.28 4.42
N LYS A 83 32.65 10.61 4.56
CA LYS A 83 33.41 10.57 5.83
C LYS A 83 34.17 11.86 6.11
N LEU A 84 34.66 12.56 5.08
CA LEU A 84 35.34 13.85 5.24
C LEU A 84 34.39 14.97 5.67
N SER A 85 33.13 14.93 5.21
CA SER A 85 32.09 15.90 5.62
C SER A 85 31.90 16.01 7.14
N LEU A 86 32.19 14.94 7.90
CA LEU A 86 32.12 14.91 9.36
C LEU A 86 33.21 15.74 10.05
N PHE A 87 34.30 16.05 9.36
CA PHE A 87 35.45 16.79 9.91
C PHE A 87 35.41 18.30 9.61
N GLY A 88 34.38 18.79 8.90
CA GLY A 88 34.20 20.21 8.61
C GLY A 88 35.11 20.78 7.51
N ASP A 89 35.90 19.92 6.85
CA ASP A 89 36.59 20.28 5.61
C ASP A 89 35.59 20.46 4.46
N ARG A 90 36.00 21.19 3.42
CA ARG A 90 35.22 21.32 2.18
C ARG A 90 35.18 19.96 1.48
N SER A 91 34.06 19.26 1.58
CA SER A 91 33.83 18.02 0.84
C SER A 91 33.41 18.32 -0.59
N ASN A 92 33.96 17.57 -1.54
CA ASN A 92 33.61 17.62 -2.96
C ASN A 92 32.45 16.68 -3.30
N ARG A 93 31.70 16.24 -2.29
CA ARG A 93 30.55 15.32 -2.41
C ARG A 93 29.57 15.69 -3.52
N GLU A 94 29.19 16.97 -3.61
CA GLU A 94 28.24 17.47 -4.63
C GLU A 94 28.81 17.30 -6.05
N GLU A 95 30.09 17.59 -6.25
CA GLU A 95 30.79 17.41 -7.53
C GLU A 95 30.81 15.92 -7.94
N VAL A 96 31.06 15.02 -6.99
CA VAL A 96 31.08 13.56 -7.23
C VAL A 96 29.68 13.02 -7.53
N LEU A 97 28.65 13.48 -6.82
CA LEU A 97 27.25 13.15 -7.13
C LEU A 97 26.86 13.63 -8.54
N ALA A 98 27.26 14.85 -8.91
CA ALA A 98 27.03 15.39 -10.26
C ALA A 98 27.80 14.60 -11.33
N GLU A 99 29.05 14.20 -11.08
CA GLU A 99 29.82 13.35 -12.00
C GLU A 99 29.15 11.98 -12.21
N ILE A 100 28.61 11.38 -11.15
CA ILE A 100 27.84 10.13 -11.24
C ILE A 100 26.58 10.33 -12.10
N VAL A 101 25.76 11.34 -11.79
CA VAL A 101 24.53 11.66 -12.54
C VAL A 101 24.83 11.92 -14.02
N VAL A 102 25.87 12.70 -14.35
CA VAL A 102 26.30 12.96 -15.73
C VAL A 102 26.81 11.66 -16.40
N THR A 103 27.50 10.79 -15.67
CA THR A 103 28.03 9.51 -16.17
C THR A 103 26.93 8.51 -16.52
N LEU A 104 25.82 8.51 -15.76
CA LEU A 104 24.63 7.70 -16.03
C LEU A 104 23.79 8.28 -17.17
N THR A 105 23.40 9.56 -17.06
CA THR A 105 22.50 10.23 -18.02
C THR A 105 23.07 10.32 -19.43
N SER A 106 24.37 10.58 -19.58
CA SER A 106 25.03 10.55 -20.89
C SER A 106 25.00 9.16 -21.55
N TRP A 107 25.01 8.09 -20.75
CA TRP A 107 25.01 6.72 -21.24
C TRP A 107 23.62 6.23 -21.66
N LEU A 108 22.54 6.78 -21.06
CA LEU A 108 21.16 6.52 -21.50
C LEU A 108 20.95 6.86 -22.99
N GLY A 109 21.58 7.94 -23.49
CA GLY A 109 21.57 8.29 -24.91
C GLY A 109 22.29 7.28 -25.83
N ASP A 110 23.30 6.57 -25.34
CA ASP A 110 23.95 5.48 -26.08
C ASP A 110 23.10 4.22 -26.10
N ILE A 111 22.47 3.89 -24.98
CA ILE A 111 21.55 2.75 -24.85
C ILE A 111 20.34 2.95 -25.77
N TRP A 112 19.68 4.11 -25.71
CA TRP A 112 18.51 4.42 -26.55
C TRP A 112 18.83 4.32 -28.05
N ARG A 113 19.92 4.93 -28.51
CA ARG A 113 20.33 4.84 -29.93
C ARG A 113 20.54 3.39 -30.37
N THR A 114 21.19 2.59 -29.52
CA THR A 114 21.45 1.17 -29.78
C THR A 114 20.17 0.37 -30.00
N VAL A 115 19.11 0.61 -29.21
CA VAL A 115 17.84 -0.12 -29.30
C VAL A 115 16.86 0.47 -30.32
N TYR A 116 16.75 1.79 -30.44
CA TYR A 116 15.74 2.43 -31.29
C TYR A 116 16.23 2.63 -32.73
N GLU A 117 17.42 3.22 -32.90
CA GLU A 117 17.94 3.56 -34.23
C GLU A 117 18.66 2.41 -34.93
N TYR A 118 19.45 1.66 -34.17
CA TYR A 118 20.21 0.52 -34.68
C TYR A 118 19.45 -0.79 -34.57
N ARG A 119 18.51 -0.91 -33.60
CA ARG A 119 17.67 -2.09 -33.36
C ARG A 119 18.49 -3.36 -33.13
N THR A 120 19.43 -3.27 -32.19
CA THR A 120 20.35 -4.36 -31.87
C THR A 120 20.64 -4.45 -30.37
N ASN A 121 21.24 -5.56 -29.94
CA ASN A 121 21.72 -5.77 -28.57
C ASN A 121 20.68 -5.57 -27.45
N PHE A 122 19.39 -5.77 -27.72
CA PHE A 122 18.29 -5.52 -26.76
C PHE A 122 18.52 -6.10 -25.35
N ASN A 123 18.98 -7.35 -25.24
CA ASN A 123 19.29 -7.98 -23.95
C ASN A 123 20.45 -7.31 -23.18
N LEU A 124 21.45 -6.78 -23.90
CA LEU A 124 22.56 -6.05 -23.29
C LEU A 124 22.12 -4.65 -22.86
N ALA A 125 21.34 -3.96 -23.72
CA ALA A 125 20.74 -2.66 -23.41
C ALA A 125 19.85 -2.73 -22.16
N HIS A 126 18.98 -3.75 -22.06
CA HIS A 126 18.16 -3.99 -20.87
C HIS A 126 19.01 -4.15 -19.61
N ARG A 127 20.08 -4.97 -19.63
CA ARG A 127 21.03 -5.09 -18.51
C ARG A 127 21.75 -3.80 -18.16
N CYS A 128 22.02 -2.94 -19.15
CA CYS A 128 22.60 -1.62 -18.90
C CYS A 128 21.60 -0.72 -18.16
N LEU A 129 20.31 -0.78 -18.50
CA LEU A 129 19.26 -0.02 -17.82
C LEU A 129 19.00 -0.54 -16.39
N LEU A 130 19.01 -1.86 -16.17
CA LEU A 130 19.00 -2.44 -14.82
C LEU A 130 20.17 -1.92 -13.98
N PHE A 131 21.40 -1.97 -14.52
CA PHE A 131 22.57 -1.43 -13.82
C PHE A 131 22.48 0.07 -13.51
N VAL A 132 21.90 0.89 -14.41
CA VAL A 132 21.63 2.31 -14.11
C VAL A 132 20.63 2.41 -12.95
N SER A 133 19.58 1.58 -12.96
CA SER A 133 18.56 1.53 -11.91
C SER A 133 19.17 1.17 -10.54
N ASP A 134 19.99 0.12 -10.49
CA ASP A 134 20.71 -0.31 -9.28
C ASP A 134 21.67 0.78 -8.79
N SER A 135 22.33 1.50 -9.71
CA SER A 135 23.19 2.64 -9.36
C SER A 135 22.40 3.80 -8.74
N LEU A 136 21.17 4.06 -9.19
CA LEU A 136 20.31 5.10 -8.60
C LEU A 136 19.84 4.70 -7.19
N LYS A 137 19.44 3.44 -6.99
CA LYS A 137 19.15 2.90 -5.64
C LYS A 137 20.35 3.00 -4.70
N GLN A 138 21.53 2.62 -5.18
CA GLN A 138 22.76 2.70 -4.39
C GLN A 138 23.15 4.15 -4.04
N LEU A 139 22.82 5.13 -4.88
CA LEU A 139 22.97 6.55 -4.54
C LEU A 139 21.99 6.99 -3.45
N ASP A 140 20.75 6.53 -3.50
CA ASP A 140 19.69 6.91 -2.56
C ASP A 140 19.92 6.30 -1.16
N GLU A 141 20.18 5.00 -1.10
CA GLU A 141 20.50 4.27 0.14
C GLU A 141 21.92 4.60 0.66
N GLY A 142 22.90 4.56 -0.25
CA GLY A 142 24.33 4.57 0.07
C GLY A 142 24.93 5.97 0.22
N ALA A 143 24.12 7.03 0.10
CA ALA A 143 24.58 8.41 0.14
C ALA A 143 25.45 8.71 1.37
N GLY A 144 25.17 8.10 2.53
CA GLY A 144 25.95 8.26 3.77
C GLY A 144 25.84 9.66 4.43
N SER A 145 25.12 10.58 3.81
CA SER A 145 24.64 11.83 4.41
C SER A 145 23.44 11.54 5.32
N ARG A 146 23.24 12.37 6.36
CA ARG A 146 22.01 12.31 7.19
C ARG A 146 20.78 12.96 6.52
N CYS A 147 20.93 13.45 5.29
CA CYS A 147 19.91 14.15 4.49
C CYS A 147 19.92 13.52 3.10
N ARG A 148 18.76 13.09 2.56
CA ARG A 148 18.59 12.71 1.14
C ARG A 148 18.54 13.95 0.20
N CYS A 149 18.72 15.11 0.79
CA CYS A 149 18.47 16.43 0.23
C CYS A 149 19.36 16.73 -0.99
N ASP A 150 20.62 16.31 -0.98
CA ASP A 150 21.54 16.44 -2.13
C ASP A 150 21.04 15.61 -3.33
N PHE A 151 20.53 14.39 -3.08
CA PHE A 151 20.05 13.48 -4.12
C PHE A 151 18.73 13.96 -4.74
N ILE A 152 17.83 14.52 -3.92
CA ILE A 152 16.52 15.04 -4.34
C ILE A 152 16.64 16.40 -5.07
N ASN A 153 17.64 17.22 -4.76
CA ASN A 153 17.77 18.57 -5.33
C ASN A 153 18.80 18.69 -6.46
N ILE A 154 19.54 17.63 -6.80
CA ILE A 154 20.57 17.70 -7.84
C ILE A 154 19.93 18.02 -9.21
N PRO A 155 20.40 19.04 -9.96
CA PRO A 155 19.83 19.36 -11.26
C PRO A 155 20.14 18.25 -12.26
N VAL A 156 19.10 17.64 -12.82
CA VAL A 156 19.17 16.59 -13.83
C VAL A 156 18.75 17.18 -15.19
N HIS A 157 19.69 17.22 -16.12
CA HIS A 157 19.46 17.65 -17.49
C HIS A 157 19.89 16.55 -18.46
N ILE A 158 18.91 15.95 -19.15
CA ILE A 158 19.11 14.82 -20.06
C ILE A 158 18.71 15.25 -21.46
N VAL A 159 19.61 15.10 -22.42
CA VAL A 159 19.35 15.42 -23.84
C VAL A 159 19.68 14.20 -24.69
N ILE A 160 18.66 13.48 -25.13
CA ILE A 160 18.81 12.36 -26.06
C ILE A 160 18.70 12.88 -27.48
N LYS A 161 19.69 12.52 -28.31
CA LYS A 161 19.81 12.94 -29.70
C LYS A 161 19.86 11.73 -30.62
N ASP A 162 19.27 11.87 -31.80
CA ASP A 162 19.36 10.88 -32.88
C ASP A 162 20.77 10.86 -33.51
N LYS A 163 21.00 9.93 -34.43
CA LYS A 163 22.24 9.82 -35.23
C LYS A 163 22.52 11.03 -36.14
N THR A 164 21.55 11.91 -36.36
CA THR A 164 21.74 13.17 -37.10
C THR A 164 22.17 14.32 -36.18
N GLY A 165 22.07 14.13 -34.86
CA GLY A 165 22.32 15.13 -33.83
C GLY A 165 21.09 15.98 -33.48
N LYS A 166 19.91 15.68 -34.04
CA LYS A 166 18.64 16.31 -33.66
C LYS A 166 18.24 15.80 -32.28
N THR A 167 17.80 16.71 -31.41
CA THR A 167 17.19 16.34 -30.13
C THR A 167 15.88 15.57 -30.37
N VAL A 168 15.73 14.46 -29.65
CA VAL A 168 14.55 13.58 -29.67
C VAL A 168 13.80 13.66 -28.35
N LYS A 169 14.55 13.82 -27.25
CA LYS A 169 13.99 13.99 -25.92
C LYS A 169 14.86 14.94 -25.08
N VAL A 170 14.24 15.92 -24.45
CA VAL A 170 14.79 16.68 -23.32
C VAL A 170 14.09 16.21 -22.03
N LEU A 171 14.84 16.17 -20.93
CA LEU A 171 14.27 16.20 -19.59
C LEU A 171 15.07 17.19 -18.74
N ASN A 172 14.38 18.19 -18.19
CA ASN A 172 14.89 19.10 -17.17
C ASN A 172 14.13 18.79 -15.87
N ALA A 173 14.82 18.29 -14.86
CA ALA A 173 14.20 17.91 -13.60
C ALA A 173 15.14 18.16 -12.40
N ARG A 174 14.58 18.12 -11.19
CA ARG A 174 15.34 18.12 -9.95
C ARG A 174 15.29 16.75 -9.29
N GLY A 175 16.46 16.26 -8.95
CA GLY A 175 16.67 15.02 -8.25
C GLY A 175 17.03 13.85 -9.16
N ALA A 176 17.95 13.01 -8.70
CA ALA A 176 18.43 11.87 -9.46
C ALA A 176 17.37 10.77 -9.63
N GLN A 177 16.31 10.75 -8.80
CA GLN A 177 15.14 9.89 -9.00
C GLN A 177 14.43 10.14 -10.34
N GLU A 178 14.45 11.37 -10.86
CA GLU A 178 13.79 11.71 -12.12
C GLU A 178 14.50 11.11 -13.35
N ILE A 179 15.69 10.52 -13.18
CA ILE A 179 16.36 9.73 -14.21
C ILE A 179 15.53 8.48 -14.56
N GLU A 180 14.75 7.94 -13.62
CA GLU A 180 13.87 6.77 -13.82
C GLU A 180 12.83 7.00 -14.93
N ARG A 181 12.30 8.23 -15.05
CA ARG A 181 11.39 8.63 -16.15
C ARG A 181 12.00 8.32 -17.51
N VAL A 182 13.29 8.61 -17.70
CA VAL A 182 14.00 8.31 -18.95
C VAL A 182 14.29 6.81 -19.09
N ILE A 183 14.57 6.09 -18.01
CA ILE A 183 14.77 4.63 -18.05
C ILE A 183 13.50 3.93 -18.56
N PHE A 184 12.32 4.28 -18.03
CA PHE A 184 11.03 3.76 -18.50
C PHE A 184 10.73 4.15 -19.96
N TRP A 185 11.03 5.40 -20.35
CA TRP A 185 10.91 5.85 -21.73
C TRP A 185 11.74 4.99 -22.71
N ILE A 186 12.99 4.69 -22.36
CA ILE A 186 13.87 3.83 -23.17
C ILE A 186 13.40 2.37 -23.19
N TRP A 187 12.99 1.80 -22.04
CA TRP A 187 12.47 0.43 -22.00
C TRP A 187 11.23 0.26 -22.87
N ARG A 188 10.31 1.22 -22.87
CA ARG A 188 9.13 1.21 -23.73
C ARG A 188 9.53 1.19 -25.21
N ASP A 189 10.35 2.16 -25.64
CA ASP A 189 10.86 2.24 -27.02
C ASP A 189 11.60 0.96 -27.45
N MET A 190 12.39 0.37 -26.54
CA MET A 190 13.07 -0.91 -26.74
C MET A 190 12.08 -2.05 -27.00
N CYS A 191 11.04 -2.19 -26.16
CA CYS A 191 10.01 -3.21 -26.32
C CYS A 191 9.25 -3.06 -27.65
N LEU A 192 8.94 -1.83 -28.06
CA LEU A 192 8.29 -1.54 -29.35
C LEU A 192 9.19 -1.92 -30.54
N CYS A 193 10.49 -1.65 -30.46
CA CYS A 193 11.44 -2.08 -31.49
C CYS A 193 11.56 -3.61 -31.57
N ILE A 194 11.59 -4.33 -30.43
CA ILE A 194 11.57 -5.80 -30.42
C ILE A 194 10.29 -6.33 -31.09
N LEU A 195 9.12 -5.78 -30.74
CA LEU A 195 7.84 -6.14 -31.36
C LEU A 195 7.82 -5.92 -32.87
N SER A 196 8.41 -4.81 -33.35
CA SER A 196 8.43 -4.47 -34.78
C SER A 196 9.40 -5.31 -35.61
N GLU A 197 10.49 -5.83 -35.03
CA GLU A 197 11.52 -6.61 -35.76
C GLU A 197 11.27 -8.12 -35.67
N ASP A 198 10.95 -8.67 -34.49
CA ASP A 198 10.66 -10.10 -34.30
C ASP A 198 9.56 -10.34 -33.25
N PRO A 199 8.28 -10.42 -33.69
CA PRO A 199 7.14 -10.73 -32.83
C PRO A 199 7.21 -12.09 -32.12
N GLU A 200 8.01 -13.05 -32.58
CA GLU A 200 8.18 -14.35 -31.90
C GLU A 200 9.23 -14.26 -30.79
N GLN A 201 10.34 -13.54 -31.04
CA GLN A 201 11.31 -13.20 -29.99
C GLN A 201 10.64 -12.36 -28.89
N ALA A 202 9.80 -11.38 -29.27
CA ALA A 202 9.09 -10.51 -28.35
C ALA A 202 8.33 -11.28 -27.26
N LYS A 203 7.61 -12.35 -27.62
CA LYS A 203 6.85 -13.22 -26.70
C LYS A 203 7.70 -13.87 -25.60
N THR A 204 9.02 -13.98 -25.79
CA THR A 204 9.94 -14.58 -24.80
C THR A 204 10.82 -13.54 -24.12
N ALA A 205 11.22 -12.50 -24.85
CA ALA A 205 12.10 -11.45 -24.34
C ALA A 205 11.35 -10.47 -23.44
N ILE A 206 10.20 -9.95 -23.88
CA ILE A 206 9.48 -8.89 -23.16
C ILE A 206 8.99 -9.38 -21.79
N PRO A 207 8.33 -10.54 -21.62
CA PRO A 207 7.88 -10.98 -20.30
C PRO A 207 9.01 -11.11 -19.26
N ARG A 208 10.21 -11.53 -19.67
CA ARG A 208 11.39 -11.58 -18.79
C ARG A 208 11.89 -10.19 -18.42
N MET A 209 11.88 -9.26 -19.38
CA MET A 209 12.23 -7.87 -19.12
C MET A 209 11.21 -7.20 -18.18
N LEU A 210 9.92 -7.57 -18.26
CA LEU A 210 8.89 -7.12 -17.32
C LEU A 210 9.10 -7.71 -15.92
N GLU A 211 9.46 -8.99 -15.81
CA GLU A 211 9.86 -9.67 -14.58
C GLU A 211 11.08 -8.99 -13.92
N ASP A 212 12.13 -8.72 -14.69
CA ASP A 212 13.32 -8.00 -14.22
C ASP A 212 12.99 -6.54 -13.80
N ILE A 213 12.08 -5.84 -14.49
CA ILE A 213 11.63 -4.48 -14.12
C ILE A 213 10.76 -4.50 -12.86
N GLU A 214 9.85 -5.45 -12.72
CA GLU A 214 8.98 -5.61 -11.56
C GLU A 214 9.80 -5.94 -10.30
N HIS A 215 10.82 -6.80 -10.43
CA HIS A 215 11.74 -7.10 -9.34
C HIS A 215 12.50 -5.85 -8.84
N VAL A 216 12.80 -4.90 -9.73
CA VAL A 216 13.52 -3.66 -9.37
C VAL A 216 12.57 -2.58 -8.87
N TYR A 217 11.43 -2.34 -9.51
CA TYR A 217 10.57 -1.17 -9.27
C TYR A 217 9.16 -1.50 -8.74
N GLY A 218 8.87 -2.78 -8.49
CA GLY A 218 7.54 -3.28 -8.16
C GLY A 218 6.54 -3.16 -9.31
N PHE A 219 5.36 -3.74 -9.14
CA PHE A 219 4.29 -3.70 -10.13
C PHE A 219 3.81 -2.29 -10.57
N PRO A 220 3.86 -1.18 -9.79
CA PRO A 220 3.43 0.14 -10.26
C PRO A 220 4.21 0.65 -11.50
N SER A 221 5.46 0.20 -11.62
CA SER A 221 6.33 0.48 -12.77
C SER A 221 5.73 0.04 -14.12
N MET A 222 4.80 -0.91 -14.13
CA MET A 222 4.12 -1.38 -15.34
C MET A 222 3.25 -0.29 -15.99
N LYS A 223 2.59 0.57 -15.20
CA LYS A 223 1.88 1.77 -15.70
C LYS A 223 2.92 2.75 -16.24
N LYS A 224 3.94 3.10 -15.44
CA LYS A 224 5.01 4.04 -15.83
C LYS A 224 5.71 3.64 -17.13
N LEU A 225 6.01 2.34 -17.32
CA LEU A 225 6.57 1.81 -18.56
C LEU A 225 5.69 2.13 -19.79
N LEU A 226 4.38 1.92 -19.72
CA LEU A 226 3.48 2.19 -20.85
C LEU A 226 3.36 3.70 -21.14
N PHE A 227 3.32 4.53 -20.12
CA PHE A 227 3.33 5.99 -20.24
C PHE A 227 4.71 6.57 -20.61
N GLY A 228 5.77 5.75 -20.65
CA GLY A 228 7.13 6.18 -20.96
C GLY A 228 7.74 7.04 -19.85
N GLY A 229 7.47 6.69 -18.59
CA GLY A 229 8.01 7.33 -17.39
C GLY A 229 7.30 8.61 -16.95
N LYS A 230 6.27 9.07 -17.66
CA LYS A 230 5.44 10.19 -17.19
C LYS A 230 4.76 9.84 -15.87
N LYS A 231 4.68 10.83 -14.98
CA LYS A 231 3.82 10.79 -13.79
C LYS A 231 2.35 10.82 -14.25
N THR A 232 1.45 10.33 -13.41
CA THR A 232 0.01 10.52 -13.62
C THR A 232 -0.45 11.80 -12.91
N GLU A 233 -1.59 12.37 -13.33
CA GLU A 233 -2.21 13.52 -12.66
C GLU A 233 -2.32 13.28 -11.14
N GLU A 234 -2.69 12.06 -10.72
CA GLU A 234 -2.73 11.61 -9.31
C GLU A 234 -1.37 11.65 -8.60
N GLU A 235 -0.26 11.38 -9.30
CA GLU A 235 1.11 11.44 -8.72
C GLU A 235 1.62 12.89 -8.65
N GLU A 236 1.17 13.75 -9.56
CA GLU A 236 1.52 15.18 -9.57
C GLU A 236 0.74 15.93 -8.46
N GLU A 237 -0.56 15.62 -8.27
CA GLU A 237 -1.37 16.15 -7.16
C GLU A 237 -0.82 15.73 -5.77
N GLU A 238 -0.33 14.49 -5.60
CA GLU A 238 0.29 14.03 -4.35
C GLU A 238 1.62 14.72 -4.03
N GLU A 239 2.36 15.19 -5.04
CA GLU A 239 3.60 15.97 -4.86
C GLU A 239 3.32 17.44 -4.52
N GLU A 240 2.33 18.10 -5.14
CA GLU A 240 1.99 19.51 -4.86
C GLU A 240 1.63 19.78 -3.38
N ASP A 241 0.99 18.84 -2.70
CA ASP A 241 0.58 18.96 -1.29
C ASP A 241 1.77 18.88 -0.29
N LEU A 242 2.94 18.40 -0.71
CA LEU A 242 4.11 18.17 0.15
C LEU A 242 5.07 19.37 0.24
N ASP A 243 5.19 20.17 -0.82
CA ASP A 243 6.20 21.24 -0.91
C ASP A 243 5.72 22.52 -1.61
N GLY A 244 4.68 23.14 -1.06
CA GLY A 244 4.08 24.41 -1.51
C GLY A 244 4.95 25.68 -1.47
N TYR A 245 6.25 25.62 -1.78
CA TYR A 245 7.19 26.74 -1.87
C TYR A 245 8.30 26.63 -2.96
N VAL A 246 8.31 25.61 -3.83
CA VAL A 246 9.35 25.47 -4.88
C VAL A 246 8.78 25.64 -6.29
N ASP A 247 8.80 26.88 -6.78
CA ASP A 247 8.33 27.33 -8.12
C ASP A 247 9.28 26.92 -9.27
N ASP A 248 9.79 25.68 -9.23
CA ASP A 248 10.70 25.10 -10.22
C ASP A 248 10.13 23.78 -10.74
N ALA A 249 8.97 23.86 -11.39
CA ALA A 249 8.27 22.71 -11.97
C ALA A 249 9.14 21.95 -13.00
N ILE A 250 8.88 20.65 -13.12
CA ILE A 250 9.58 19.76 -14.05
C ILE A 250 9.03 20.02 -15.47
N TYR A 251 9.69 20.90 -16.22
CA TYR A 251 9.29 21.23 -17.60
C TYR A 251 9.87 20.23 -18.60
N ASP A 252 8.98 19.54 -19.29
CA ASP A 252 9.29 18.68 -20.43
C ASP A 252 9.17 19.53 -21.71
N GLU A 253 10.26 20.23 -22.09
CA GLU A 253 10.27 21.23 -23.18
C GLU A 253 9.68 20.75 -24.53
N ASP A 254 9.58 19.43 -24.74
CA ASP A 254 9.00 18.80 -25.92
C ASP A 254 7.45 18.71 -25.90
N GLU A 255 6.79 19.00 -24.77
CA GLU A 255 5.34 18.80 -24.55
C GLU A 255 4.53 20.12 -24.57
N ASP A 256 5.10 21.21 -24.04
CA ASP A 256 4.40 22.47 -23.76
C ASP A 256 4.04 23.32 -25.01
N GLY A 257 4.58 22.95 -26.18
CA GLY A 257 4.74 23.89 -27.29
C GLY A 257 3.47 24.20 -28.12
N TYR A 258 2.58 23.24 -28.29
CA TYR A 258 1.40 23.38 -29.14
C TYR A 258 0.26 22.47 -28.66
N GLU A 259 -0.84 23.08 -28.19
CA GLU A 259 -2.19 22.52 -28.34
C GLU A 259 -2.49 22.35 -29.83
N SER A 260 -1.97 21.28 -30.40
CA SER A 260 -2.28 20.90 -31.77
C SER A 260 -3.73 20.45 -31.79
N ASP A 261 -4.59 21.27 -32.39
CA ASP A 261 -6.03 21.04 -32.69
C ASP A 261 -6.31 19.76 -33.54
N SER A 262 -5.29 18.90 -33.69
CA SER A 262 -5.34 17.50 -34.07
C SER A 262 -6.29 16.71 -33.16
N SER A 263 -7.58 16.77 -33.50
CA SER A 263 -8.67 15.96 -32.92
C SER A 263 -8.54 14.45 -33.10
N TYR A 264 -7.40 13.96 -33.58
CA TYR A 264 -7.00 12.57 -33.44
C TYR A 264 -6.69 12.32 -31.97
N ALA A 265 -7.62 11.66 -31.27
CA ALA A 265 -7.42 11.09 -29.95
C ALA A 265 -6.27 10.07 -29.99
N MET A 266 -5.03 10.57 -29.88
CA MET A 266 -3.85 9.74 -29.78
C MET A 266 -3.92 8.94 -28.49
N CYS A 267 -3.60 7.66 -28.59
CA CYS A 267 -3.50 6.77 -27.44
C CYS A 267 -2.54 7.40 -26.40
N PRO A 268 -2.87 7.42 -25.10
CA PRO A 268 -2.04 8.08 -24.07
C PRO A 268 -0.61 7.51 -23.96
N PHE A 269 -0.37 6.33 -24.53
CA PHE A 269 0.95 5.70 -24.61
C PHE A 269 1.80 6.19 -25.80
N HIS A 270 1.30 7.08 -26.66
CA HIS A 270 2.00 7.56 -27.85
C HIS A 270 3.19 8.47 -27.52
N SER A 271 4.11 8.67 -28.47
CA SER A 271 5.17 9.67 -28.36
C SER A 271 5.45 10.34 -29.70
N SER A 272 5.73 11.64 -29.63
CA SER A 272 5.88 12.53 -30.78
C SER A 272 6.96 12.09 -31.77
N HIS A 273 8.02 11.42 -31.30
CA HIS A 273 9.14 10.96 -32.13
C HIS A 273 8.90 9.64 -32.87
N TRP A 274 7.73 9.00 -32.69
CA TRP A 274 7.40 7.75 -33.37
C TRP A 274 6.86 7.95 -34.79
N ASP A 275 6.47 9.17 -35.19
CA ASP A 275 5.82 9.47 -36.47
C ASP A 275 4.64 8.51 -36.81
N GLY A 276 3.91 8.04 -35.79
CA GLY A 276 2.82 7.06 -35.94
C GLY A 276 3.25 5.59 -36.17
N GLN A 277 4.55 5.28 -36.24
CA GLN A 277 5.05 3.96 -36.66
C GLN A 277 4.67 2.81 -35.72
N PHE A 278 4.65 3.05 -34.40
CA PHE A 278 4.49 2.00 -33.37
C PHE A 278 3.06 1.87 -32.81
N GLY A 279 2.03 2.30 -33.54
CA GLY A 279 0.64 2.23 -33.07
C GLY A 279 0.16 0.81 -32.71
N PRO A 280 0.30 -0.17 -33.63
CA PRO A 280 -0.04 -1.58 -33.35
C PRO A 280 0.82 -2.19 -32.24
N GLU A 281 2.12 -1.92 -32.25
CA GLU A 281 3.09 -2.42 -31.28
C GLU A 281 2.82 -1.90 -29.88
N ALA A 282 2.40 -0.63 -29.72
CA ALA A 282 2.03 -0.07 -28.43
C ALA A 282 0.79 -0.75 -27.84
N GLN A 283 -0.21 -1.06 -28.67
CA GLN A 283 -1.37 -1.83 -28.22
C GLN A 283 -1.00 -3.28 -27.90
N GLN A 284 -0.05 -3.89 -28.61
CA GLN A 284 0.45 -5.23 -28.30
C GLN A 284 1.28 -5.26 -27.01
N LEU A 285 2.12 -4.24 -26.77
CA LEU A 285 2.88 -4.06 -25.53
C LEU A 285 1.93 -3.90 -24.33
N ARG A 286 0.88 -3.09 -24.46
CA ARG A 286 -0.18 -2.95 -23.46
C ARG A 286 -0.79 -4.31 -23.07
N VAL A 287 -1.12 -5.16 -24.06
CA VAL A 287 -1.66 -6.51 -23.81
C VAL A 287 -0.62 -7.41 -23.12
N MET A 288 0.67 -7.33 -23.47
CA MET A 288 1.72 -8.08 -22.78
C MET A 288 1.93 -7.64 -21.33
N VAL A 289 1.86 -6.33 -21.06
CA VAL A 289 1.95 -5.76 -19.70
C VAL A 289 0.71 -6.12 -18.88
N GLU A 290 -0.48 -6.04 -19.45
CA GLU A 290 -1.73 -6.49 -18.83
C GLU A 290 -1.68 -7.97 -18.45
N GLU A 291 -1.20 -8.84 -19.34
CA GLU A 291 -1.07 -10.29 -19.06
C GLU A 291 0.01 -10.61 -18.01
N PHE A 292 1.11 -9.84 -17.99
CA PHE A 292 2.11 -9.93 -16.94
C PHE A 292 1.52 -9.52 -15.58
N MET A 293 0.79 -8.40 -15.51
CA MET A 293 0.12 -7.98 -14.26
C MET A 293 -0.94 -8.99 -13.78
N PHE A 294 -1.69 -9.64 -14.68
CA PHE A 294 -2.56 -10.77 -14.30
C PHE A 294 -1.77 -11.94 -13.70
N THR A 295 -0.57 -12.21 -14.20
CA THR A 295 0.31 -13.27 -13.66
C THR A 295 0.78 -12.91 -12.25
N VAL A 296 1.27 -11.67 -12.04
CA VAL A 296 1.67 -11.16 -10.72
C VAL A 296 0.48 -11.19 -9.75
N PHE A 297 -0.69 -10.69 -10.17
CA PHE A 297 -1.90 -10.67 -9.34
C PHE A 297 -2.40 -12.08 -8.96
N THR A 298 -2.16 -13.09 -9.80
CA THR A 298 -2.48 -14.50 -9.47
C THR A 298 -1.57 -15.04 -8.36
N ALA A 299 -0.31 -14.58 -8.28
CA ALA A 299 0.63 -14.97 -7.22
C ALA A 299 0.44 -14.16 -5.93
N THR A 300 0.29 -12.83 -6.05
CA THR A 300 0.23 -11.87 -4.95
C THR A 300 -0.87 -10.82 -5.22
N PRO A 301 -2.15 -11.18 -5.06
CA PRO A 301 -3.26 -10.25 -5.27
C PRO A 301 -3.18 -9.09 -4.26
N SER A 302 -3.45 -7.87 -4.70
CA SER A 302 -3.52 -6.69 -3.85
C SER A 302 -4.50 -5.65 -4.42
N LEU A 303 -5.07 -4.80 -3.55
CA LEU A 303 -5.98 -3.73 -3.99
C LEU A 303 -5.30 -2.70 -4.92
N PRO A 304 -4.04 -2.24 -4.68
CA PRO A 304 -3.36 -1.35 -5.61
C PRO A 304 -3.11 -2.00 -6.98
N LEU A 305 -2.71 -3.28 -7.04
CA LEU A 305 -2.51 -3.99 -8.31
C LEU A 305 -3.84 -4.22 -9.05
N TYR A 306 -4.95 -4.46 -8.33
CA TYR A 306 -6.28 -4.49 -8.93
C TYR A 306 -6.61 -3.16 -9.63
N ASN A 307 -6.48 -2.04 -8.93
CA ASN A 307 -6.74 -0.71 -9.51
C ASN A 307 -5.85 -0.47 -10.73
N LEU A 308 -4.56 -0.82 -10.63
CA LEU A 308 -3.58 -0.68 -11.70
C LEU A 308 -3.97 -1.46 -12.97
N ILE A 309 -4.42 -2.71 -12.82
CA ILE A 309 -4.93 -3.51 -13.94
C ILE A 309 -6.14 -2.81 -14.55
N ILE A 310 -7.12 -2.36 -13.77
CA ILE A 310 -8.32 -1.71 -14.30
C ILE A 310 -8.02 -0.38 -15.01
N ASP A 311 -7.03 0.39 -14.54
CA ASP A 311 -6.58 1.62 -15.20
C ASP A 311 -5.97 1.34 -16.56
N VAL A 312 -5.05 0.37 -16.61
CA VAL A 312 -4.23 0.04 -17.78
C VAL A 312 -5.00 -0.78 -18.81
N SER A 313 -5.96 -1.62 -18.41
CA SER A 313 -6.72 -2.48 -19.33
C SER A 313 -7.51 -1.72 -20.40
N ALA A 314 -7.54 -2.26 -21.62
CA ALA A 314 -8.31 -1.67 -22.73
C ALA A 314 -9.82 -1.86 -22.55
N ASP A 315 -10.25 -3.01 -22.02
CA ASP A 315 -11.62 -3.28 -21.59
C ASP A 315 -11.65 -3.46 -20.07
N ARG A 316 -11.99 -2.36 -19.37
CA ARG A 316 -12.11 -2.33 -17.91
C ARG A 316 -13.14 -3.35 -17.38
N LYS A 317 -14.16 -3.70 -18.16
CA LYS A 317 -15.20 -4.65 -17.73
C LYS A 317 -14.68 -6.08 -17.82
N ALA A 318 -14.08 -6.46 -18.95
CA ALA A 318 -13.45 -7.77 -19.12
C ALA A 318 -12.33 -7.98 -18.09
N ALA A 319 -11.51 -6.95 -17.84
CA ALA A 319 -10.47 -7.00 -16.82
C ALA A 319 -11.02 -7.21 -15.41
N ARG A 320 -12.06 -6.46 -15.00
CA ARG A 320 -12.75 -6.69 -13.72
C ARG A 320 -13.27 -8.12 -13.59
N THR A 321 -13.95 -8.65 -14.61
CA THR A 321 -14.44 -10.03 -14.60
C THR A 321 -13.28 -11.02 -14.43
N ARG A 322 -12.17 -10.85 -15.14
CA ARG A 322 -11.01 -11.74 -15.03
C ARG A 322 -10.33 -11.66 -13.67
N VAL A 323 -10.16 -10.47 -13.09
CA VAL A 323 -9.64 -10.34 -11.71
C VAL A 323 -10.57 -11.02 -10.72
N SER A 324 -11.89 -10.84 -10.83
CA SER A 324 -12.85 -11.52 -9.94
C SER A 324 -12.72 -13.04 -10.01
N THR A 325 -12.60 -13.63 -11.21
CA THR A 325 -12.38 -15.08 -11.37
C THR A 325 -11.06 -15.54 -10.73
N ILE A 326 -9.96 -14.79 -10.89
CA ILE A 326 -8.70 -15.11 -10.23
C ILE A 326 -8.85 -15.03 -8.70
N LEU A 327 -9.52 -14.00 -8.17
CA LEU A 327 -9.79 -13.87 -6.73
C LEU A 327 -10.62 -15.03 -6.18
N GLU A 328 -11.65 -15.47 -6.90
CA GLU A 328 -12.46 -16.64 -6.52
C GLU A 328 -11.61 -17.92 -6.42
N GLU A 329 -10.57 -18.07 -7.25
CA GLU A 329 -9.63 -19.19 -7.20
C GLU A 329 -8.57 -19.06 -6.08
N VAL A 330 -8.04 -17.86 -5.82
CA VAL A 330 -6.87 -17.67 -4.93
C VAL A 330 -7.18 -17.14 -3.52
N ALA A 331 -8.36 -16.57 -3.26
CA ALA A 331 -8.66 -15.88 -1.99
C ALA A 331 -8.46 -16.75 -0.74
N GLY A 332 -8.71 -18.06 -0.82
CA GLY A 332 -8.51 -19.02 0.28
C GLY A 332 -7.08 -19.52 0.46
N SER A 333 -6.11 -19.07 -0.35
CA SER A 333 -4.74 -19.63 -0.37
C SER A 333 -3.87 -19.12 0.78
N THR A 334 -4.01 -17.84 1.15
CA THR A 334 -3.26 -17.20 2.26
C THR A 334 -4.11 -16.12 2.93
N ALA A 335 -3.72 -15.68 4.12
CA ALA A 335 -4.35 -14.53 4.77
C ALA A 335 -4.26 -13.25 3.91
N GLU A 336 -3.10 -12.99 3.29
CA GLU A 336 -2.91 -11.84 2.40
C GLU A 336 -3.83 -11.88 1.17
N SER A 337 -4.03 -13.07 0.58
CA SER A 337 -4.97 -13.28 -0.53
C SER A 337 -6.41 -12.95 -0.14
N LEU A 338 -6.82 -13.31 1.08
CA LEU A 338 -8.14 -12.98 1.63
C LEU A 338 -8.29 -11.48 1.93
N ILE A 339 -7.26 -10.85 2.49
CA ILE A 339 -7.23 -9.41 2.78
C ILE A 339 -7.39 -8.62 1.48
N ALA A 340 -6.67 -9.00 0.42
CA ALA A 340 -6.82 -8.39 -0.90
C ALA A 340 -8.22 -8.60 -1.48
N ALA A 341 -8.75 -9.83 -1.42
CA ALA A 341 -10.10 -10.13 -1.90
C ALA A 341 -11.19 -9.32 -1.15
N LEU A 342 -11.09 -9.20 0.18
CA LEU A 342 -11.97 -8.38 1.00
C LEU A 342 -11.82 -6.89 0.68
N GLY A 343 -10.59 -6.38 0.55
CA GLY A 343 -10.33 -4.99 0.17
C GLY A 343 -10.97 -4.63 -1.17
N ILE A 344 -10.81 -5.49 -2.18
CA ILE A 344 -11.42 -5.31 -3.51
C ILE A 344 -12.95 -5.44 -3.44
N ALA A 345 -13.49 -6.35 -2.63
CA ALA A 345 -14.94 -6.48 -2.44
C ALA A 345 -15.56 -5.27 -1.69
N ILE A 346 -14.83 -4.68 -0.74
CA ILE A 346 -15.20 -3.42 -0.05
C ILE A 346 -15.22 -2.26 -1.05
N THR A 347 -14.16 -2.07 -1.83
CA THR A 347 -14.05 -0.99 -2.83
C THR A 347 -15.13 -1.06 -3.92
N ASN A 348 -15.63 -2.26 -4.22
CA ASN A 348 -16.71 -2.48 -5.19
C ASN A 348 -18.11 -2.58 -4.56
N ASP A 349 -18.28 -2.28 -3.26
CA ASP A 349 -19.53 -2.44 -2.49
C ASP A 349 -20.19 -3.84 -2.62
N ASN A 350 -19.41 -4.88 -2.93
CA ASN A 350 -19.88 -6.25 -3.18
C ASN A 350 -20.16 -6.99 -1.86
N THR A 351 -21.24 -6.63 -1.20
CA THR A 351 -21.61 -7.19 0.11
C THR A 351 -21.87 -8.70 0.10
N ASN A 352 -22.30 -9.27 -1.03
CA ASN A 352 -22.48 -10.72 -1.16
C ASN A 352 -21.13 -11.45 -1.30
N GLY A 353 -20.17 -10.87 -2.03
CA GLY A 353 -18.79 -11.34 -2.07
C GLY A 353 -18.12 -11.29 -0.69
N ILE A 354 -18.27 -10.17 0.05
CA ILE A 354 -17.78 -10.06 1.44
C ILE A 354 -18.38 -11.18 2.33
N VAL A 355 -19.68 -11.48 2.18
CA VAL A 355 -20.34 -12.55 2.95
C VAL A 355 -19.75 -13.93 2.67
N SER A 356 -19.61 -14.31 1.39
CA SER A 356 -19.02 -15.61 0.99
C SER A 356 -17.56 -15.74 1.43
N LEU A 357 -16.74 -14.71 1.18
CA LEU A 357 -15.33 -14.68 1.61
C LEU A 357 -15.19 -14.87 3.13
N LEU A 358 -16.05 -14.23 3.93
CA LEU A 358 -16.04 -14.39 5.39
C LEU A 358 -16.60 -15.74 5.87
N ASP A 359 -17.55 -16.36 5.16
CA ASP A 359 -18.07 -17.70 5.49
C ASP A 359 -17.06 -18.81 5.16
N GLU A 360 -16.38 -18.70 4.03
CA GLU A 360 -15.49 -19.74 3.52
C GLU A 360 -14.07 -19.61 4.11
N TYR A 361 -13.55 -18.39 4.18
CA TYR A 361 -12.14 -18.13 4.49
C TYR A 361 -11.92 -17.27 5.74
N GLY A 362 -12.97 -16.78 6.41
CA GLY A 362 -12.84 -15.87 7.57
C GLY A 362 -11.96 -16.39 8.73
N HIS A 363 -11.71 -17.71 8.78
CA HIS A 363 -10.77 -18.36 9.71
C HIS A 363 -9.29 -18.06 9.44
N LEU A 364 -8.94 -17.53 8.26
CA LEU A 364 -7.59 -17.09 7.90
C LEU A 364 -7.28 -15.67 8.41
N LEU A 365 -8.29 -14.90 8.81
CA LEU A 365 -8.10 -13.53 9.31
C LEU A 365 -7.40 -13.56 10.67
N ARG A 366 -6.31 -12.79 10.77
CA ARG A 366 -5.52 -12.62 11.99
C ARG A 366 -5.95 -11.35 12.74
N PRO A 367 -5.61 -11.25 14.03
CA PRO A 367 -5.64 -10.02 14.82
C PRO A 367 -5.23 -8.72 14.10
N ARG A 368 -4.12 -8.74 13.33
CA ARG A 368 -3.62 -7.55 12.59
C ARG A 368 -4.53 -7.11 11.44
N ASP A 369 -5.28 -8.04 10.86
CA ASP A 369 -6.12 -7.82 9.68
C ASP A 369 -7.44 -7.08 10.01
N ALA A 370 -7.62 -6.71 11.29
CA ALA A 370 -8.81 -6.05 11.83
C ALA A 370 -9.24 -4.78 11.09
N THR A 371 -8.31 -4.01 10.49
CA THR A 371 -8.66 -2.80 9.71
C THR A 371 -9.52 -3.15 8.48
N VAL A 372 -9.19 -4.22 7.77
CA VAL A 372 -9.96 -4.67 6.60
C VAL A 372 -11.27 -5.34 7.03
N LEU A 373 -11.26 -6.09 8.14
CA LEU A 373 -12.50 -6.64 8.72
C LEU A 373 -13.45 -5.54 9.25
N GLN A 374 -12.92 -4.43 9.77
CA GLN A 374 -13.69 -3.23 10.14
C GLN A 374 -14.32 -2.58 8.89
N GLY A 375 -13.55 -2.44 7.80
CA GLY A 375 -14.06 -1.98 6.50
C GLY A 375 -15.21 -2.86 5.98
N ALA A 376 -14.99 -4.18 5.92
CA ALA A 376 -16.00 -5.15 5.53
C ALA A 376 -17.27 -5.05 6.40
N THR A 377 -17.09 -4.95 7.72
CA THR A 377 -18.21 -4.80 8.68
C THR A 377 -18.95 -3.49 8.47
N ALA A 378 -18.26 -2.39 8.13
CA ALA A 378 -18.88 -1.11 7.80
C ALA A 378 -19.73 -1.21 6.53
N THR A 379 -19.22 -1.81 5.45
CA THR A 379 -19.98 -2.02 4.20
C THR A 379 -21.20 -2.92 4.43
N LEU A 380 -21.04 -4.05 5.15
CA LEU A 380 -22.16 -4.92 5.53
C LEU A 380 -23.19 -4.23 6.44
N SER A 381 -22.78 -3.24 7.25
CA SER A 381 -23.70 -2.52 8.14
C SER A 381 -24.74 -1.68 7.40
N ASN A 382 -24.45 -1.32 6.15
CA ASN A 382 -25.29 -0.50 5.27
C ASN A 382 -26.17 -1.33 4.30
N SER A 383 -26.09 -2.67 4.35
CA SER A 383 -26.85 -3.57 3.47
C SER A 383 -27.85 -4.45 4.24
N GLU A 384 -28.48 -5.40 3.55
CA GLU A 384 -29.35 -6.41 4.17
C GLU A 384 -28.63 -7.28 5.21
N HIS A 385 -27.30 -7.38 5.11
CA HIS A 385 -26.43 -8.16 6.00
C HIS A 385 -26.13 -7.45 7.34
N HIS A 386 -26.81 -6.35 7.64
CA HIS A 386 -26.67 -5.56 8.87
C HIS A 386 -26.65 -6.39 10.17
N ALA A 387 -27.49 -7.44 10.26
CA ALA A 387 -27.52 -8.32 11.43
C ALA A 387 -26.21 -9.12 11.62
N ARG A 388 -25.57 -9.53 10.52
CA ARG A 388 -24.26 -10.19 10.51
C ARG A 388 -23.15 -9.21 10.90
N ALA A 389 -23.20 -7.98 10.40
CA ALA A 389 -22.26 -6.91 10.78
C ALA A 389 -22.29 -6.64 12.31
N LEU A 390 -23.47 -6.62 12.92
CA LEU A 390 -23.62 -6.50 14.38
C LEU A 390 -23.02 -7.69 15.15
N THR A 391 -23.16 -8.92 14.63
CA THR A 391 -22.55 -10.12 15.23
C THR A 391 -21.03 -10.09 15.16
N ILE A 392 -20.45 -9.71 14.02
CA ILE A 392 -18.99 -9.55 13.86
C ILE A 392 -18.48 -8.50 14.85
N LEU A 393 -19.12 -7.33 14.91
CA LEU A 393 -18.78 -6.28 15.87
C LEU A 393 -18.84 -6.78 17.33
N GLU A 394 -19.88 -7.53 17.71
CA GLU A 394 -20.03 -8.02 19.09
C GLU A 394 -18.96 -9.06 19.45
N SER A 395 -18.54 -9.92 18.51
CA SER A 395 -17.43 -10.86 18.71
C SER A 395 -16.09 -10.13 18.83
N GLU A 396 -15.74 -9.33 17.84
CA GLU A 396 -14.43 -8.67 17.75
C GLU A 396 -14.16 -7.68 18.90
N LEU A 397 -15.20 -6.98 19.36
CA LEU A 397 -15.12 -6.16 20.57
C LEU A 397 -14.85 -6.99 21.83
N ASP A 398 -15.45 -8.18 21.93
CA ASP A 398 -15.24 -9.08 23.07
C ASP A 398 -13.85 -9.72 23.02
N ASP A 399 -13.42 -10.24 21.87
CA ASP A 399 -12.09 -10.83 21.68
C ASP A 399 -10.97 -9.81 21.91
N THR A 400 -11.16 -8.57 21.48
CA THR A 400 -10.23 -7.46 21.78
C THR A 400 -10.24 -7.13 23.28
N LEU A 401 -11.41 -7.08 23.94
CA LEU A 401 -11.52 -6.88 25.39
C LEU A 401 -10.85 -8.00 26.18
N GLN A 402 -11.02 -9.26 25.77
CA GLN A 402 -10.34 -10.42 26.36
C GLN A 402 -8.83 -10.34 26.18
N SER A 403 -8.36 -9.88 25.02
CA SER A 403 -6.93 -9.70 24.74
C SER A 403 -6.31 -8.62 25.62
N ILE A 404 -6.99 -7.47 25.80
CA ILE A 404 -6.58 -6.43 26.76
C ILE A 404 -6.56 -6.98 28.18
N TYR A 405 -7.61 -7.68 28.60
CA TYR A 405 -7.71 -8.29 29.93
C TYR A 405 -6.57 -9.29 30.20
N ARG A 406 -6.25 -10.18 29.25
CA ARG A 406 -5.11 -11.12 29.34
C ARG A 406 -3.77 -10.37 29.43
N ALA A 407 -3.58 -9.34 28.62
CA ALA A 407 -2.36 -8.53 28.62
C ALA A 407 -2.17 -7.80 29.96
N VAL A 408 -3.22 -7.18 30.51
CA VAL A 408 -3.21 -6.56 31.85
C VAL A 408 -2.94 -7.61 32.93
N ARG A 409 -3.64 -8.76 32.90
CA ARG A 409 -3.44 -9.87 33.85
C ARG A 409 -2.02 -10.44 33.85
N SER A 410 -1.32 -10.42 32.71
CA SER A 410 0.09 -10.84 32.65
C SER A 410 1.00 -9.95 33.53
N SER A 411 0.66 -8.66 33.65
CA SER A 411 1.42 -7.68 34.43
C SER A 411 0.88 -7.48 35.85
N PHE A 412 -0.37 -7.85 36.10
CA PHE A 412 -1.05 -7.77 37.39
C PHE A 412 -1.76 -9.09 37.72
N SER A 413 -1.02 -10.12 38.12
CA SER A 413 -1.57 -11.47 38.29
C SER A 413 -2.61 -11.63 39.40
N HIS A 414 -2.65 -10.72 40.39
CA HIS A 414 -3.43 -10.91 41.63
C HIS A 414 -4.68 -10.04 41.78
N PHE A 415 -5.03 -9.15 40.83
CA PHE A 415 -6.17 -8.23 41.02
C PHE A 415 -7.54 -8.92 41.14
N GLU A 416 -7.65 -10.17 40.67
CA GLU A 416 -8.84 -11.01 40.76
C GLU A 416 -9.06 -11.66 42.12
N GLU A 417 -8.03 -11.71 42.98
CA GLU A 417 -8.18 -12.41 44.25
C GLU A 417 -9.18 -11.67 45.17
N PRO A 418 -10.03 -12.40 45.92
CA PRO A 418 -11.07 -11.79 46.75
C PRO A 418 -10.57 -10.72 47.73
N GLN A 419 -9.32 -10.84 48.20
CA GLN A 419 -8.67 -9.86 49.06
C GLN A 419 -8.42 -8.52 48.35
N HIS A 420 -7.88 -8.56 47.12
CA HIS A 420 -7.59 -7.35 46.35
C HIS A 420 -8.88 -6.71 45.82
N LEU A 421 -9.88 -7.51 45.45
CA LEU A 421 -11.23 -7.02 45.10
C LEU A 421 -11.95 -6.34 46.28
N LYS A 422 -11.80 -6.87 47.50
CA LYS A 422 -12.31 -6.22 48.72
C LYS A 422 -11.62 -4.89 48.96
N THR A 423 -10.28 -4.85 48.90
CA THR A 423 -9.50 -3.61 49.08
C THR A 423 -9.86 -2.55 48.04
N LEU A 424 -10.02 -2.95 46.77
CA LEU A 424 -10.50 -2.07 45.70
C LEU A 424 -11.91 -1.51 46.00
N SER A 425 -12.82 -2.33 46.53
CA SER A 425 -14.16 -1.89 46.97
C SER A 425 -14.11 -0.89 48.15
N GLU A 426 -13.08 -0.95 49.00
CA GLU A 426 -12.83 0.07 50.02
C GLU A 426 -12.28 1.36 49.41
N ILE A 427 -11.27 1.29 48.53
CA ILE A 427 -10.70 2.43 47.80
C ILE A 427 -11.80 3.21 47.05
N MET A 428 -12.71 2.49 46.38
CA MET A 428 -13.83 3.08 45.65
C MET A 428 -14.81 3.88 46.52
N LYS A 429 -14.89 3.61 47.83
CA LYS A 429 -15.74 4.36 48.78
C LYS A 429 -15.06 5.62 49.32
N MET A 430 -13.74 5.75 49.16
CA MET A 430 -12.98 6.90 49.62
C MET A 430 -13.18 8.10 48.70
N ARG A 431 -13.04 9.32 49.24
CA ARG A 431 -13.16 10.57 48.49
C ARG A 431 -12.09 10.63 47.39
N SER A 432 -12.50 10.82 46.13
CA SER A 432 -11.56 11.03 45.02
C SER A 432 -10.64 12.23 45.31
N GLY A 433 -9.33 12.04 45.06
CA GLY A 433 -8.32 13.09 45.25
C GLY A 433 -7.86 13.36 46.69
N SER A 434 -8.21 12.53 47.68
CA SER A 434 -7.56 12.56 49.00
C SER A 434 -6.24 11.79 48.99
N SER A 435 -5.16 12.27 49.61
CA SER A 435 -3.88 11.53 49.63
C SER A 435 -4.03 10.12 50.18
N GLN A 436 -4.77 9.92 51.28
CA GLN A 436 -5.08 8.58 51.83
C GLN A 436 -5.64 7.58 50.79
N ARG A 437 -6.32 8.07 49.74
CA ARG A 437 -6.80 7.24 48.62
C ARG A 437 -5.68 6.96 47.62
N GLN A 438 -4.81 7.92 47.33
CA GLN A 438 -3.61 7.74 46.51
C GLN A 438 -2.66 6.73 47.15
N ASP A 439 -2.30 6.92 48.43
CA ASP A 439 -1.44 6.00 49.19
C ASP A 439 -1.97 4.55 49.13
N ARG A 440 -3.30 4.36 49.25
CA ARG A 440 -3.95 3.05 49.12
C ARG A 440 -4.01 2.52 47.69
N ILE A 441 -4.09 3.38 46.68
CA ILE A 441 -4.07 3.00 45.25
C ILE A 441 -2.67 2.51 44.87
N GLU A 442 -1.62 3.23 45.27
CA GLU A 442 -0.22 2.85 45.09
C GLU A 442 0.04 1.49 45.78
N THR A 443 -0.25 1.40 47.08
CA THR A 443 -0.10 0.14 47.86
C THR A 443 -0.89 -1.02 47.25
N TRP A 444 -2.12 -0.77 46.78
CA TRP A 444 -2.93 -1.81 46.14
C TRP A 444 -2.34 -2.24 44.80
N THR A 445 -1.89 -1.29 43.97
CA THR A 445 -1.30 -1.56 42.65
C THR A 445 -0.02 -2.37 42.78
N GLU A 446 0.85 -2.01 43.73
CA GLU A 446 2.05 -2.78 44.07
C GLU A 446 1.71 -4.18 44.57
N SER A 447 0.66 -4.32 45.39
CA SER A 447 0.22 -5.64 45.88
C SER A 447 -0.37 -6.56 44.81
N VAL A 448 -0.82 -6.02 43.68
CA VAL A 448 -1.36 -6.82 42.56
C VAL A 448 -0.40 -6.98 41.38
N LEU A 449 0.70 -6.23 41.36
CA LEU A 449 1.74 -6.27 40.33
C LEU A 449 2.44 -7.64 40.32
N THR A 450 2.57 -8.24 39.14
CA THR A 450 3.32 -9.49 38.98
C THR A 450 4.80 -9.23 39.34
N SER A 451 5.33 -9.97 40.32
CA SER A 451 6.72 -9.82 40.75
C SER A 451 7.69 -10.01 39.58
N PRO A 452 8.64 -9.09 39.33
CA PRO A 452 9.59 -9.21 38.22
C PRO A 452 10.54 -10.41 38.38
N SER A 453 10.69 -10.95 39.60
CA SER A 453 11.60 -12.05 39.93
C SER A 453 11.19 -13.43 39.42
N GLY A 454 10.03 -13.58 38.78
CA GLY A 454 9.38 -14.88 38.56
C GLY A 454 9.65 -15.57 37.21
N SER A 455 9.99 -14.84 36.15
CA SER A 455 10.15 -15.41 34.81
C SER A 455 11.30 -14.76 34.06
N MET A 456 12.30 -15.54 33.64
CA MET A 456 13.13 -15.16 32.52
C MET A 456 12.20 -14.88 31.33
N GLY A 457 12.33 -13.71 30.71
CA GLY A 457 11.52 -13.36 29.54
C GLY A 457 11.67 -14.42 28.44
N SER A 458 10.62 -14.65 27.66
CA SER A 458 10.62 -15.67 26.58
C SER A 458 11.83 -15.51 25.64
N MET A 459 12.23 -14.29 25.33
CA MET A 459 13.43 -13.98 24.55
C MET A 459 14.75 -14.32 25.27
N ALA A 460 14.85 -14.10 26.59
CA ALA A 460 16.03 -14.48 27.36
C ALA A 460 16.14 -16.02 27.50
N PHE A 461 15.00 -16.71 27.59
CA PHE A 461 14.94 -18.17 27.53
C PHE A 461 15.30 -18.69 26.13
N ALA A 462 14.78 -18.08 25.06
CA ALA A 462 15.12 -18.42 23.69
C ALA A 462 16.62 -18.23 23.41
N ALA A 463 17.19 -17.08 23.80
CA ALA A 463 18.62 -16.77 23.71
C ALA A 463 19.48 -17.82 24.43
N MET A 464 19.09 -18.20 25.65
CA MET A 464 19.73 -19.28 26.41
C MET A 464 19.65 -20.64 25.69
N MET A 465 18.51 -20.98 25.08
CA MET A 465 18.30 -22.23 24.33
C MET A 465 19.12 -22.31 23.04
N ILE A 466 19.34 -21.19 22.35
CA ILE A 466 20.21 -21.12 21.15
C ILE A 466 21.70 -20.89 21.49
N GLY A 467 22.06 -20.91 22.78
CA GLY A 467 23.45 -20.76 23.23
C GLY A 467 24.04 -19.36 23.02
N LEU A 468 23.21 -18.35 22.71
CA LEU A 468 23.67 -16.96 22.76
C LEU A 468 23.95 -16.60 24.23
N PRO A 469 25.14 -16.07 24.55
CA PRO A 469 25.44 -15.64 25.90
C PRO A 469 24.49 -14.50 26.26
N VAL A 470 23.56 -14.74 27.19
CA VAL A 470 22.64 -13.72 27.70
C VAL A 470 23.50 -12.61 28.33
N PRO A 471 23.60 -11.41 27.71
CA PRO A 471 24.44 -10.35 28.24
C PRO A 471 23.81 -9.87 29.55
N GLY A 472 24.57 -9.86 30.65
CA GLY A 472 24.04 -9.36 31.94
C GLY A 472 23.50 -10.41 32.91
N MET A 473 24.03 -11.64 32.93
CA MET A 473 24.00 -12.49 34.15
C MET A 473 25.09 -12.12 35.18
N GLY A 474 25.70 -10.93 35.07
CA GLY A 474 26.43 -10.32 36.18
C GLY A 474 25.44 -9.78 37.21
N GLU A 475 25.73 -9.95 38.51
CA GLU A 475 24.76 -9.78 39.61
C GLU A 475 24.22 -8.36 39.84
N GLU A 476 24.69 -7.34 39.12
CA GLU A 476 24.30 -5.92 39.29
C GLU A 476 24.13 -5.23 37.91
N GLY A 477 22.91 -4.78 37.59
CA GLY A 477 22.61 -3.96 36.40
C GLY A 477 21.20 -4.17 35.86
N GLU A 478 20.37 -3.11 35.85
CA GLU A 478 18.94 -3.16 35.49
C GLU A 478 18.70 -3.15 33.95
N ASP A 479 19.76 -3.24 33.14
CA ASP A 479 19.78 -2.91 31.71
C ASP A 479 19.35 -4.04 30.75
N ASN A 480 18.66 -5.08 31.24
CA ASN A 480 18.14 -6.18 30.41
C ASN A 480 16.98 -5.77 29.47
N SER A 481 16.64 -4.48 29.37
CA SER A 481 15.62 -3.95 28.46
C SER A 481 16.07 -3.80 27.00
N ASP A 482 17.37 -3.67 26.73
CA ASP A 482 17.86 -3.24 25.42
C ASP A 482 17.70 -4.26 24.29
N LEU A 483 17.63 -5.56 24.59
CA LEU A 483 17.47 -6.57 23.54
C LEU A 483 16.11 -6.48 22.81
N LEU A 484 15.07 -5.99 23.50
CA LEU A 484 13.76 -5.73 22.88
C LEU A 484 13.67 -4.37 22.18
N ASN A 485 14.54 -3.42 22.53
CA ASN A 485 14.72 -2.18 21.78
C ASN A 485 15.49 -2.44 20.47
N LEU A 486 16.41 -3.42 20.45
CA LEU A 486 17.17 -3.76 19.25
C LEU A 486 16.27 -4.18 18.07
N ILE A 487 15.19 -4.92 18.35
CA ILE A 487 14.18 -5.33 17.34
C ILE A 487 13.33 -4.13 16.85
N ASP A 488 13.14 -3.09 17.68
CA ASP A 488 12.48 -1.84 17.27
C ASP A 488 13.38 -0.94 16.41
N MET A 489 14.70 -1.01 16.59
CA MET A 489 15.61 0.00 16.01
C MET A 489 15.97 -0.21 14.54
N GLU A 490 16.02 -1.44 14.03
CA GLU A 490 16.60 -1.66 12.69
C GLU A 490 15.66 -1.29 11.53
N ASN A 491 14.33 -1.51 11.64
CA ASN A 491 13.33 -0.85 10.80
C ASN A 491 11.90 -1.09 11.35
N PRO A 492 11.18 -0.08 11.88
CA PRO A 492 9.79 -0.23 12.36
C PRO A 492 8.76 -0.63 11.28
N HIS A 493 9.11 -0.51 10.00
CA HIS A 493 8.22 -0.72 8.85
C HIS A 493 8.60 -1.93 7.97
N ASP A 494 9.48 -2.81 8.45
CA ASP A 494 9.83 -4.05 7.74
C ASP A 494 8.69 -5.08 7.83
N PRO A 495 8.00 -5.43 6.73
CA PRO A 495 6.81 -6.29 6.76
C PRO A 495 7.09 -7.73 7.20
N ASP A 496 8.31 -8.24 7.03
CA ASP A 496 8.67 -9.63 7.38
C ASP A 496 8.59 -9.87 8.90
N TYR A 497 8.72 -8.80 9.69
CA TYR A 497 8.62 -8.85 11.16
C TYR A 497 7.22 -8.54 11.68
N ASP A 498 6.23 -8.19 10.86
CA ASP A 498 4.92 -7.73 11.35
C ASP A 498 4.08 -8.83 12.03
N ASP A 499 4.20 -10.10 11.61
CA ASP A 499 3.55 -11.21 12.33
C ASP A 499 4.17 -11.40 13.72
N ILE A 500 5.49 -11.23 13.83
CA ILE A 500 6.24 -11.29 15.10
C ILE A 500 5.88 -10.09 15.99
N ARG A 501 5.76 -8.88 15.41
CA ARG A 501 5.34 -7.67 16.13
C ARG A 501 3.91 -7.82 16.67
N GLU A 502 2.94 -8.33 15.90
CA GLU A 502 1.59 -8.55 16.41
C GLU A 502 1.55 -9.68 17.47
N GLU A 503 2.40 -10.72 17.38
CA GLU A 503 2.48 -11.76 18.43
C GLU A 503 2.97 -11.20 19.77
N PHE A 504 4.04 -10.39 19.77
CA PHE A 504 4.67 -9.88 21.00
C PHE A 504 4.08 -8.55 21.50
N ARG A 505 3.63 -7.68 20.59
CA ARG A 505 3.16 -6.31 20.85
C ARG A 505 1.90 -5.99 20.01
N PRO A 506 0.81 -6.76 20.16
CA PRO A 506 -0.41 -6.57 19.37
C PRO A 506 -0.94 -5.14 19.51
N ASN A 507 -1.46 -4.57 18.41
CA ASN A 507 -1.95 -3.19 18.38
C ASN A 507 -3.36 -3.06 19.01
N LEU A 508 -3.47 -3.47 20.27
CA LEU A 508 -4.71 -3.59 21.03
C LEU A 508 -5.48 -2.27 21.16
N LYS A 509 -4.77 -1.13 21.23
CA LYS A 509 -5.38 0.19 21.29
C LYS A 509 -6.11 0.52 19.99
N GLN A 510 -5.42 0.50 18.85
CA GLN A 510 -6.02 0.86 17.56
C GLN A 510 -7.15 -0.11 17.19
N ARG A 511 -6.98 -1.41 17.44
CA ARG A 511 -8.02 -2.42 17.24
C ARG A 511 -9.28 -2.10 18.08
N PHE A 512 -9.11 -1.83 19.37
CA PHE A 512 -10.23 -1.51 20.27
C PHE A 512 -10.92 -0.20 19.89
N GLU A 513 -10.15 0.86 19.60
CA GLU A 513 -10.68 2.17 19.23
C GLU A 513 -11.40 2.12 17.87
N GLY A 514 -10.86 1.41 16.87
CA GLY A 514 -11.51 1.19 15.58
C GLY A 514 -12.87 0.50 15.72
N TRP A 515 -12.93 -0.62 16.43
CA TRP A 515 -14.18 -1.33 16.70
C TRP A 515 -15.17 -0.50 17.54
N ALA A 516 -14.70 0.22 18.56
CA ALA A 516 -15.54 1.08 19.39
C ALA A 516 -16.10 2.29 18.61
N ASN A 517 -15.33 2.84 17.67
CA ASN A 517 -15.74 3.91 16.76
C ASN A 517 -16.78 3.40 15.76
N LEU A 518 -16.54 2.27 15.10
CA LEU A 518 -17.49 1.63 14.18
C LEU A 518 -18.82 1.31 14.89
N GLY A 519 -18.77 0.74 16.09
CA GLY A 519 -19.95 0.51 16.92
C GLY A 519 -20.65 1.78 17.42
N SER A 520 -20.03 2.96 17.28
CA SER A 520 -20.65 4.24 17.63
C SER A 520 -21.44 4.86 16.48
N ILE A 521 -21.06 4.56 15.23
CA ILE A 521 -21.72 5.03 14.00
C ILE A 521 -22.75 4.03 13.46
N MET A 522 -22.51 2.72 13.63
CA MET A 522 -23.42 1.68 13.15
C MET A 522 -24.75 1.68 13.91
N LYS A 523 -25.87 1.56 13.18
CA LYS A 523 -27.22 1.37 13.73
C LYS A 523 -27.23 0.15 14.67
N GLY A 524 -27.82 0.28 15.86
CA GLY A 524 -27.82 -0.77 16.88
C GLY A 524 -26.49 -0.93 17.66
N GLY A 525 -25.35 -0.54 17.08
CA GLY A 525 -24.03 -0.57 17.71
C GLY A 525 -23.95 0.06 19.11
N PRO A 526 -24.60 1.21 19.40
CA PRO A 526 -24.64 1.77 20.75
C PRO A 526 -25.19 0.83 21.84
N THR A 527 -26.05 -0.13 21.48
CA THR A 527 -26.53 -1.18 22.39
C THR A 527 -25.43 -2.21 22.65
N THR A 528 -24.72 -2.65 21.61
CA THR A 528 -23.55 -3.54 21.71
C THR A 528 -22.44 -2.92 22.56
N LEU A 529 -22.13 -1.63 22.36
CA LEU A 529 -21.15 -0.92 23.19
C LEU A 529 -21.59 -0.80 24.66
N ALA A 530 -22.89 -0.72 24.94
CA ALA A 530 -23.41 -0.72 26.31
C ALA A 530 -23.31 -2.09 26.98
N LYS A 531 -23.53 -3.20 26.24
CA LYS A 531 -23.24 -4.56 26.71
C LYS A 531 -21.74 -4.72 27.02
N LEU A 532 -20.87 -4.33 26.09
CA LEU A 532 -19.42 -4.42 26.23
C LEU A 532 -18.93 -3.62 27.44
N TYR A 533 -19.46 -2.42 27.68
CA TYR A 533 -19.18 -1.65 28.88
C TYR A 533 -19.54 -2.41 30.16
N ALA A 534 -20.71 -3.07 30.21
CA ALA A 534 -21.08 -3.88 31.37
C ALA A 534 -20.08 -5.04 31.58
N LYS A 535 -19.72 -5.76 30.51
CA LYS A 535 -18.76 -6.88 30.54
C LYS A 535 -17.35 -6.45 30.93
N ALA A 536 -16.85 -5.31 30.42
CA ALA A 536 -15.55 -4.76 30.80
C ALA A 536 -15.52 -4.38 32.30
N ILE A 537 -16.61 -3.82 32.82
CA ILE A 537 -16.75 -3.45 34.23
C ILE A 537 -16.93 -4.67 35.16
N GLU A 538 -17.34 -5.81 34.62
CA GLU A 538 -17.40 -7.12 35.30
C GLU A 538 -16.03 -7.79 35.35
N LEU A 539 -15.35 -7.92 34.21
CA LEU A 539 -14.02 -8.53 34.08
C LEU A 539 -12.92 -7.72 34.78
N MET A 540 -13.00 -6.38 34.72
CA MET A 540 -12.00 -5.45 35.24
C MET A 540 -12.64 -4.39 36.15
N PRO A 541 -13.01 -4.75 37.40
CA PRO A 541 -13.73 -3.85 38.30
C PRO A 541 -13.02 -2.52 38.60
N PHE A 542 -11.69 -2.46 38.46
CA PHE A 542 -10.89 -1.24 38.66
C PHE A 542 -11.22 -0.13 37.65
N LEU A 543 -11.75 -0.45 36.46
CA LEU A 543 -12.24 0.52 35.47
C LEU A 543 -13.39 1.40 36.00
N LYS A 544 -13.99 1.04 37.15
CA LYS A 544 -14.92 1.91 37.89
C LYS A 544 -14.22 3.17 38.45
N ALA A 545 -12.92 3.11 38.74
CA ALA A 545 -12.10 4.17 39.31
C ALA A 545 -10.95 4.57 38.36
N ALA A 546 -11.06 5.77 37.78
CA ALA A 546 -10.11 6.23 36.74
C ALA A 546 -8.69 6.46 37.28
N ASP A 547 -8.55 6.85 38.55
CA ASP A 547 -7.29 7.02 39.26
C ASP A 547 -6.58 5.69 39.52
N VAL A 548 -7.30 4.63 39.90
CA VAL A 548 -6.74 3.26 39.98
C VAL A 548 -6.22 2.82 38.62
N THR A 549 -6.99 3.07 37.56
CA THR A 549 -6.61 2.67 36.19
C THR A 549 -5.41 3.47 35.69
N GLN A 550 -5.29 4.74 36.06
CA GLN A 550 -4.16 5.60 35.72
C GLN A 550 -2.87 5.15 36.43
N GLU A 551 -2.93 4.75 37.70
CA GLU A 551 -1.77 4.19 38.41
C GLU A 551 -1.32 2.87 37.77
N MET A 552 -2.24 1.96 37.45
CA MET A 552 -1.92 0.73 36.72
C MET A 552 -1.29 1.02 35.35
N ALA A 553 -1.78 2.02 34.62
CA ALA A 553 -1.20 2.44 33.34
C ALA A 553 0.19 3.08 33.50
N ALA A 554 0.45 3.84 34.57
CA ALA A 554 1.77 4.38 34.89
C ALA A 554 2.79 3.24 35.12
N ARG A 555 2.47 2.28 36.00
CA ARG A 555 3.34 1.10 36.26
C ARG A 555 3.57 0.20 35.04
N LEU A 556 2.70 0.25 34.04
CA LEU A 556 2.92 -0.38 32.73
C LEU A 556 3.81 0.48 31.81
N GLY A 557 3.67 1.81 31.85
CA GLY A 557 4.48 2.76 31.09
C GLY A 557 5.94 2.81 31.54
N ASP A 558 6.20 2.56 32.82
CA ASP A 558 7.54 2.36 33.39
C ASP A 558 8.31 1.16 32.77
N ARG A 559 7.62 0.33 31.99
CA ARG A 559 8.19 -0.84 31.30
C ARG A 559 8.04 -0.66 29.78
N PRO A 560 9.11 -0.32 29.02
CA PRO A 560 9.04 -0.11 27.57
C PRO A 560 8.37 -1.25 26.81
N SER A 561 8.66 -2.50 27.20
CA SER A 561 8.05 -3.72 26.66
C SER A 561 6.56 -3.94 27.00
N LYS A 562 5.89 -2.98 27.66
CA LYS A 562 4.46 -3.01 28.03
C LYS A 562 3.71 -1.71 27.72
N VAL A 563 4.33 -0.77 27.01
CA VAL A 563 3.67 0.49 26.58
C VAL A 563 2.36 0.21 25.82
N TYR A 564 2.36 -0.74 24.88
CA TYR A 564 1.15 -1.14 24.14
C TYR A 564 -0.02 -1.60 25.03
N VAL A 565 0.27 -2.20 26.20
CA VAL A 565 -0.74 -2.61 27.20
C VAL A 565 -1.26 -1.39 27.96
N SER A 566 -0.37 -0.45 28.32
CA SER A 566 -0.75 0.81 28.97
C SER A 566 -1.67 1.64 28.07
N ASP A 567 -1.30 1.79 26.81
CA ASP A 567 -2.07 2.48 25.77
C ASP A 567 -3.48 1.90 25.61
N ALA A 568 -3.59 0.57 25.48
CA ALA A 568 -4.88 -0.10 25.34
C ALA A 568 -5.74 -0.01 26.61
N LEU A 569 -5.13 -0.08 27.79
CA LEU A 569 -5.81 0.12 29.08
C LEU A 569 -6.36 1.55 29.21
N MET A 570 -5.60 2.55 28.75
CA MET A 570 -6.03 3.96 28.75
C MET A 570 -7.15 4.23 27.75
N ALA A 571 -7.11 3.63 26.55
CA ALA A 571 -8.21 3.66 25.59
C ALA A 571 -9.50 3.04 26.17
N LEU A 572 -9.40 1.86 26.80
CA LEU A 572 -10.52 1.19 27.46
C LEU A 572 -11.09 2.02 28.63
N SER A 573 -10.22 2.68 29.42
CA SER A 573 -10.61 3.61 30.49
C SER A 573 -11.40 4.81 29.93
N SER A 574 -10.92 5.40 28.84
CA SER A 574 -11.59 6.50 28.13
C SER A 574 -12.96 6.10 27.61
N PHE A 575 -13.06 4.92 26.99
CA PHE A 575 -14.33 4.31 26.56
C PHE A 575 -15.29 4.12 27.75
N CYS A 576 -14.84 3.51 28.85
CA CYS A 576 -15.67 3.29 30.04
C CYS A 576 -16.17 4.61 30.66
N LYS A 577 -15.34 5.66 30.66
CA LYS A 577 -15.73 7.02 31.07
C LYS A 577 -16.79 7.62 30.14
N SER A 578 -16.63 7.45 28.82
CA SER A 578 -17.58 7.90 27.79
C SER A 578 -18.94 7.19 27.92
N GLN A 579 -18.95 5.86 28.02
CA GLN A 579 -20.17 5.07 28.18
C GLN A 579 -20.91 5.39 29.48
N ARG A 580 -20.19 5.54 30.60
CA ARG A 580 -20.77 5.99 31.87
C ARG A 580 -21.43 7.37 31.77
N LYS A 581 -20.83 8.31 31.02
CA LYS A 581 -21.42 9.63 30.74
C LYS A 581 -22.69 9.49 29.90
N LYS A 582 -22.67 8.67 28.84
CA LYS A 582 -23.84 8.38 27.98
C LYS A 582 -25.00 7.76 28.78
N ILE A 583 -24.74 6.70 29.55
CA ILE A 583 -25.76 6.02 30.38
C ILE A 583 -26.35 6.96 31.45
N ASN A 584 -25.53 7.78 32.10
CA ASN A 584 -26.03 8.76 33.06
C ASN A 584 -26.85 9.89 32.41
N ALA A 585 -26.53 10.28 31.18
CA ALA A 585 -27.31 11.25 30.42
C ALA A 585 -28.67 10.66 30.00
N THR A 586 -28.70 9.46 29.39
CA THR A 586 -29.94 8.81 29.00
C THR A 586 -30.85 8.50 30.19
N ARG A 587 -30.29 8.14 31.36
CA ARG A 587 -31.06 7.98 32.59
C ARG A 587 -31.65 9.29 33.10
N LYS A 588 -30.88 10.39 33.11
CA LYS A 588 -31.40 11.72 33.48
C LYS A 588 -32.50 12.19 32.52
N ASP A 589 -32.37 11.90 31.23
CA ASP A 589 -33.38 12.29 30.25
C ASP A 589 -34.61 11.37 30.26
N SER A 590 -34.48 10.09 30.62
CA SER A 590 -35.64 9.22 30.87
C SER A 590 -36.35 9.60 32.17
N GLU A 591 -35.63 9.91 33.25
CA GLU A 591 -36.16 10.49 34.50
C GLU A 591 -36.93 11.80 34.19
N ARG A 592 -36.35 12.72 33.41
CA ARG A 592 -37.00 13.97 32.98
C ARG A 592 -38.22 13.74 32.10
N LYS A 593 -38.18 12.77 31.18
CA LYS A 593 -39.34 12.40 30.34
C LYS A 593 -40.46 11.78 31.17
N ALA A 594 -40.13 10.91 32.13
CA ALA A 594 -41.09 10.31 33.06
C ALA A 594 -41.71 11.37 33.97
N GLN A 595 -40.93 12.32 34.51
CA GLN A 595 -41.43 13.46 35.29
C GLN A 595 -42.36 14.35 34.45
N LYS A 596 -42.00 14.67 33.20
CA LYS A 596 -42.87 15.43 32.28
C LYS A 596 -44.16 14.67 31.92
N ALA A 597 -44.08 13.35 31.72
CA ALA A 597 -45.25 12.52 31.45
C ALA A 597 -46.18 12.43 32.67
N ALA A 598 -45.62 12.23 33.87
CA ALA A 598 -46.37 12.25 35.13
C ALA A 598 -47.02 13.61 35.40
N ALA A 599 -46.31 14.72 35.18
CA ALA A 599 -46.86 16.06 35.28
C ALA A 599 -47.98 16.33 34.26
N LYS A 600 -47.84 15.84 33.02
CA LYS A 600 -48.89 15.93 31.99
C LYS A 600 -50.12 15.09 32.35
N ALA A 601 -49.92 13.87 32.88
CA ALA A 601 -51.00 12.99 33.31
C ALA A 601 -51.74 13.57 34.53
N LEU A 602 -51.01 14.13 35.51
CA LEU A 602 -51.59 14.83 36.65
C LEU A 602 -52.41 16.04 36.20
N ARG A 603 -51.89 16.85 35.26
CA ARG A 603 -52.63 17.99 34.72
C ARG A 603 -53.89 17.55 33.99
N ALA A 604 -53.82 16.54 33.12
CA ALA A 604 -54.99 16.00 32.44
C ALA A 604 -56.04 15.42 33.42
N ALA A 605 -55.61 14.88 34.55
CA ALA A 605 -56.53 14.42 35.61
C ALA A 605 -57.20 15.59 36.36
N ILE A 606 -56.49 16.71 36.56
CA ILE A 606 -57.07 17.95 37.10
C ILE A 606 -58.06 18.54 36.09
N ASP A 607 -57.65 18.73 34.82
CA ASP A 607 -58.50 19.26 33.76
C ASP A 607 -59.78 18.41 33.58
N ALA A 608 -59.69 17.08 33.72
CA ALA A 608 -60.84 16.17 33.68
C ALA A 608 -61.72 16.23 34.94
N ALA A 609 -61.14 16.49 36.12
CA ALA A 609 -61.90 16.71 37.34
C ALA A 609 -62.67 18.04 37.29
N ASP A 610 -62.04 19.11 36.79
CA ASP A 610 -62.64 20.41 36.59
C ASP A 610 -63.76 20.36 35.53
N ALA A 611 -63.54 19.63 34.41
CA ALA A 611 -64.59 19.39 33.42
C ALA A 611 -65.77 18.58 33.97
N ARG A 612 -65.52 17.62 34.87
CA ARG A 612 -66.57 16.87 35.55
C ARG A 612 -67.35 17.73 36.55
N ALA A 613 -66.66 18.58 37.31
CA ALA A 613 -67.30 19.55 38.20
C ALA A 613 -68.16 20.56 37.42
N ALA A 614 -67.67 21.05 36.26
CA ALA A 614 -68.44 21.92 35.38
C ALA A 614 -69.72 21.23 34.84
N ALA A 615 -69.61 19.97 34.39
CA ALA A 615 -70.76 19.19 33.94
C ALA A 615 -71.78 18.90 35.06
N GLU A 616 -71.33 18.73 36.31
CA GLU A 616 -72.18 18.51 37.47
C GLU A 616 -72.93 19.80 37.89
N VAL A 617 -72.34 20.97 37.67
CA VAL A 617 -73.02 22.27 37.79
C VAL A 617 -74.03 22.50 36.67
N GLU A 618 -73.73 22.10 35.43
CA GLU A 618 -74.64 22.24 34.29
C GLU A 618 -75.85 21.26 34.39
N ALA A 619 -75.63 20.05 34.90
CA ALA A 619 -76.69 19.06 35.14
C ALA A 619 -77.71 19.48 36.22
N ALA A 620 -77.34 20.38 37.13
CA ALA A 620 -78.22 20.90 38.19
C ALA A 620 -79.22 21.98 37.70
N GLY A 621 -79.11 22.45 36.45
CA GLY A 621 -79.90 23.56 35.92
C GLY A 621 -81.19 23.21 35.15
N ALA A 622 -81.51 21.92 34.95
CA ALA A 622 -82.51 21.49 33.97
C ALA A 622 -83.94 21.32 34.53
N SER A 623 -84.81 22.32 34.29
CA SER A 623 -86.28 22.23 34.39
C SER A 623 -86.95 23.22 33.40
N PRO A 624 -88.23 23.04 32.99
CA PRO A 624 -88.47 22.66 31.60
C PRO A 624 -89.26 23.66 30.73
N THR A 625 -89.22 23.42 29.40
CA THR A 625 -90.16 23.89 28.33
C THR A 625 -90.22 25.41 28.02
N PRO A 626 -90.76 25.86 26.85
CA PRO A 626 -91.32 25.12 25.70
C PRO A 626 -90.76 25.50 24.30
N THR A 627 -91.07 24.62 23.33
CA THR A 627 -91.49 24.87 21.93
C THR A 627 -91.33 26.29 21.32
N SER A 628 -90.53 26.44 20.25
CA SER A 628 -91.05 26.51 18.86
C SER A 628 -89.99 26.84 17.78
N ASN A 629 -90.22 26.32 16.58
CA ASN A 629 -89.90 26.85 15.25
C ASN A 629 -88.54 27.55 14.96
N GLY A 630 -87.80 26.96 14.02
CA GLY A 630 -87.63 27.68 12.75
C GLY A 630 -86.21 27.88 12.18
N VAL A 631 -85.77 26.91 11.36
CA VAL A 631 -85.40 27.13 9.94
C VAL A 631 -84.16 27.99 9.55
N PHE A 632 -83.48 27.49 8.51
CA PHE A 632 -82.47 28.10 7.60
C PHE A 632 -80.98 28.22 7.99
N SER A 633 -80.23 27.32 7.35
CA SER A 633 -78.85 27.43 6.85
C SER A 633 -78.45 28.79 6.23
N PHE A 634 -77.18 29.21 6.42
CA PHE A 634 -76.28 29.44 5.26
C PHE A 634 -74.78 29.40 5.63
N ALA A 635 -73.94 29.35 4.59
CA ALA A 635 -72.48 29.23 4.67
C ALA A 635 -71.73 30.57 4.63
N GLY A 636 -70.42 30.55 4.95
CA GLY A 636 -69.44 31.40 4.27
C GLY A 636 -68.39 32.16 5.10
N GLY A 637 -67.11 31.87 4.85
CA GLY A 637 -66.20 32.92 4.35
C GLY A 637 -65.21 33.63 5.31
N ARG A 638 -63.91 33.36 5.08
CA ARG A 638 -62.77 34.30 5.04
C ARG A 638 -62.37 35.17 6.27
N ALA A 639 -61.21 34.80 6.84
CA ALA A 639 -59.92 35.54 6.83
C ALA A 639 -59.86 37.10 6.89
N PHE A 640 -59.02 37.66 7.78
CA PHE A 640 -57.79 38.46 7.47
C PHE A 640 -57.12 39.05 8.74
N GLU A 641 -55.80 39.28 8.63
CA GLU A 641 -54.81 40.13 9.34
C GLU A 641 -54.94 40.68 10.80
N VAL A 642 -53.83 40.49 11.54
CA VAL A 642 -52.88 41.49 12.13
C VAL A 642 -53.43 42.77 12.81
N ILE A 643 -53.01 43.01 14.07
CA ILE A 643 -52.26 44.21 14.57
C ILE A 643 -52.05 44.11 16.10
N ASN A 644 -50.86 44.51 16.56
CA ASN A 644 -50.42 44.66 17.96
C ASN A 644 -50.92 46.00 18.55
N PRO A 645 -51.22 46.14 19.87
CA PRO A 645 -50.27 46.91 20.71
C PRO A 645 -50.25 46.61 22.25
N GLN A 646 -49.14 47.04 22.88
CA GLN A 646 -48.98 47.76 24.19
C GLN A 646 -50.01 47.65 25.34
N ALA A 647 -49.67 47.80 26.64
CA ALA A 647 -48.41 47.92 27.40
C ALA A 647 -48.72 47.94 28.93
N SER A 648 -47.74 48.37 29.75
CA SER A 648 -47.73 48.59 31.22
C SER A 648 -47.47 47.35 32.10
N GLY A 649 -46.66 47.44 33.16
CA GLY A 649 -45.76 48.53 33.56
C GLY A 649 -45.12 48.32 34.95
N SER A 650 -43.98 49.02 35.20
CA SER A 650 -43.31 49.26 36.51
C SER A 650 -42.90 48.06 37.39
N GLY A 651 -41.70 48.03 37.99
CA GLY A 651 -40.56 48.95 37.90
C GLY A 651 -39.48 48.67 38.96
N SER A 652 -38.33 49.38 38.89
CA SER A 652 -37.33 49.66 39.96
C SER A 652 -36.72 48.48 40.75
N SER A 653 -35.41 48.39 41.06
CA SER A 653 -34.32 49.39 41.16
C SER A 653 -32.97 48.60 41.12
N SER A 654 -31.94 48.97 40.34
CA SER A 654 -30.83 49.91 40.66
C SER A 654 -29.99 49.57 41.91
N ALA A 655 -28.66 49.70 41.96
CA ALA A 655 -27.62 50.00 40.95
C ALA A 655 -26.21 49.90 41.62
N ALA A 656 -25.17 50.27 40.83
CA ALA A 656 -23.78 50.56 41.18
C ALA A 656 -22.81 49.36 41.30
N ALA A 657 -21.54 49.44 40.87
CA ALA A 657 -20.78 50.19 39.84
C ALA A 657 -19.29 50.04 40.22
N GLY A 658 -18.40 49.89 39.24
CA GLY A 658 -16.96 49.70 39.52
C GLY A 658 -16.12 49.61 38.25
N THR A 659 -15.83 50.74 37.63
CA THR A 659 -14.94 50.89 36.47
C THR A 659 -13.48 51.07 36.88
N SER A 660 -12.54 50.51 36.11
CA SER A 660 -11.20 51.09 35.95
C SER A 660 -10.55 50.65 34.63
N SER A 661 -9.58 51.43 34.15
CA SER A 661 -9.17 51.47 32.74
C SER A 661 -7.65 51.58 32.57
N ALA A 662 -7.04 50.70 31.75
CA ALA A 662 -5.82 50.91 30.91
C ALA A 662 -4.54 51.52 31.59
N PRO A 663 -3.42 51.81 30.87
CA PRO A 663 -2.92 51.30 29.58
C PRO A 663 -1.44 50.81 29.61
N GLY A 664 -0.93 50.29 28.49
CA GLY A 664 0.32 50.83 27.91
C GLY A 664 1.60 49.96 27.90
N PRO A 665 2.61 50.32 27.06
CA PRO A 665 3.57 49.36 26.48
C PRO A 665 5.07 49.73 26.61
N SER A 666 5.99 48.84 26.22
CA SER A 666 7.22 49.20 25.47
C SER A 666 8.07 48.00 25.00
N SER A 667 8.80 48.24 23.91
CA SER A 667 9.77 47.37 23.23
C SER A 667 11.23 47.68 23.61
N THR A 668 12.15 46.72 23.49
CA THR A 668 13.58 46.97 23.17
C THR A 668 14.21 45.77 22.44
N ALA A 669 15.28 46.03 21.68
CA ALA A 669 15.94 45.07 20.78
C ALA A 669 17.42 44.80 21.17
N SER A 670 18.01 43.79 20.52
CA SER A 670 19.45 43.59 20.26
C SER A 670 20.42 43.29 21.42
N THR A 671 21.16 42.18 21.32
CA THR A 671 22.65 42.18 21.21
C THR A 671 23.21 40.80 20.85
N ASN A 672 24.28 40.78 20.04
CA ASN A 672 25.16 39.62 19.82
C ASN A 672 25.92 39.22 21.09
N SER A 673 26.31 37.94 21.22
CA SER A 673 27.68 37.51 21.61
C SER A 673 27.87 35.98 21.54
N ALA A 674 29.00 35.55 21.01
CA ALA A 674 29.58 34.21 21.14
C ALA A 674 30.89 34.33 21.98
N PRO A 675 31.73 33.28 22.10
CA PRO A 675 31.49 31.93 22.63
C PRO A 675 32.37 31.65 23.89
N GLY A 676 32.20 30.50 24.55
CA GLY A 676 33.07 30.05 25.65
C GLY A 676 33.07 28.52 25.84
N PRO A 677 34.17 27.87 26.30
CA PRO A 677 34.40 26.44 26.02
C PRO A 677 34.36 25.49 27.23
N SER A 678 34.02 24.22 26.96
CA SER A 678 34.39 23.02 27.75
C SER A 678 34.41 21.82 26.77
N GLN A 679 35.51 21.15 26.44
CA GLN A 679 36.41 20.37 27.31
C GLN A 679 35.68 19.41 28.27
N ASN A 680 35.33 18.22 27.77
CA ASN A 680 35.80 16.90 28.24
C ASN A 680 34.87 15.79 27.72
N GLY A 681 35.42 14.66 27.23
CA GLY A 681 34.57 13.53 26.81
C GLY A 681 35.13 12.52 25.80
N SER A 682 36.44 12.49 25.52
CA SER A 682 37.05 11.46 24.68
C SER A 682 37.50 10.26 25.53
N ASP A 683 36.79 9.13 25.48
CA ASP A 683 37.35 7.76 25.72
C ASP A 683 36.33 6.58 25.57
N LEU A 684 35.30 6.68 24.70
CA LEU A 684 34.33 5.58 24.50
C LEU A 684 34.12 5.08 23.05
N GLU A 685 34.74 5.69 22.04
CA GLU A 685 34.47 5.35 20.62
C GLU A 685 35.41 4.30 20.01
N SER A 686 36.40 3.81 20.77
CA SER A 686 37.43 2.87 20.26
C SER A 686 36.97 1.41 20.14
N MET A 687 35.88 1.01 20.80
CA MET A 687 35.42 -0.39 20.82
C MET A 687 34.34 -0.71 19.78
N THR A 688 33.38 0.18 19.55
CA THR A 688 32.29 -0.01 18.56
C THR A 688 32.81 -0.14 17.13
N SER A 689 33.89 0.57 16.77
CA SER A 689 34.48 0.51 15.43
C SER A 689 35.20 -0.82 15.12
N ARG A 690 35.59 -1.61 16.14
CA ARG A 690 36.23 -2.93 15.94
C ARG A 690 35.24 -4.08 15.77
N MET A 691 34.04 -4.02 16.35
CA MET A 691 33.03 -5.08 16.17
C MET A 691 32.39 -5.07 14.77
N ARG A 692 32.18 -3.90 14.16
CA ARG A 692 31.59 -3.83 12.79
C ARG A 692 32.43 -4.52 11.71
N MET A 693 33.77 -4.52 11.81
CA MET A 693 34.61 -5.20 10.82
C MET A 693 34.69 -6.73 10.99
N ALA A 694 34.33 -7.27 12.16
CA ALA A 694 34.29 -8.72 12.37
C ALA A 694 33.04 -9.37 11.73
N GLY A 695 31.90 -8.68 11.75
CA GLY A 695 30.64 -9.19 11.19
C GLY A 695 30.64 -9.33 9.67
N GLN A 696 31.16 -8.34 8.94
CA GLN A 696 31.17 -8.37 7.46
C GLN A 696 32.07 -9.48 6.87
N ALA A 697 33.12 -9.90 7.59
CA ALA A 697 33.96 -11.00 7.13
C ALA A 697 33.21 -12.35 7.16
N ALA A 698 32.39 -12.60 8.19
CA ALA A 698 31.65 -13.85 8.34
C ALA A 698 30.56 -14.04 7.26
N ALA A 699 29.77 -13.00 6.97
CA ALA A 699 28.70 -13.04 5.97
C ALA A 699 29.20 -13.39 4.55
N SER A 700 30.44 -13.02 4.22
CA SER A 700 31.05 -13.34 2.91
C SER A 700 31.42 -14.82 2.73
N ALA A 701 31.59 -15.58 3.82
CA ALA A 701 32.00 -16.98 3.78
C ALA A 701 30.82 -17.95 3.59
N ASP A 702 29.67 -17.68 4.22
CA ASP A 702 28.52 -18.59 4.17
C ASP A 702 27.79 -18.58 2.81
N ILE A 703 27.77 -17.43 2.11
CA ILE A 703 27.19 -17.32 0.76
C ILE A 703 27.96 -18.20 -0.25
N ALA A 704 29.30 -18.28 -0.12
CA ALA A 704 30.12 -19.15 -0.96
C ALA A 704 29.88 -20.64 -0.71
N SER A 705 29.51 -21.02 0.53
CA SER A 705 29.20 -22.40 0.90
C SER A 705 27.82 -22.83 0.38
N ALA A 706 26.80 -21.97 0.50
CA ALA A 706 25.44 -22.25 0.03
C ALA A 706 25.35 -22.50 -1.50
N LEU A 707 26.06 -21.70 -2.30
CA LEU A 707 26.10 -21.86 -3.77
C LEU A 707 26.76 -23.19 -4.21
N SER A 708 27.66 -23.75 -3.40
CA SER A 708 28.30 -25.04 -3.71
C SER A 708 27.36 -26.25 -3.55
N PHE A 709 26.33 -26.13 -2.72
CA PHE A 709 25.39 -27.21 -2.44
C PHE A 709 24.30 -27.35 -3.52
N PHE A 710 23.86 -26.23 -4.11
CA PHE A 710 22.79 -26.23 -5.12
C PHE A 710 23.24 -26.67 -6.53
N LEU A 711 24.54 -26.53 -6.86
CA LEU A 711 25.07 -26.86 -8.20
C LEU A 711 25.40 -28.35 -8.39
N ASN A 712 25.37 -29.18 -7.35
CA ASN A 712 25.87 -30.56 -7.39
C ASN A 712 24.78 -31.66 -7.49
N SER A 713 23.50 -31.30 -7.71
CA SER A 713 22.37 -32.24 -7.67
C SER A 713 21.73 -32.57 -9.03
N ARG A 714 22.39 -32.30 -10.18
CA ARG A 714 21.85 -32.59 -11.53
C ARG A 714 22.79 -33.34 -12.50
N THR A 715 23.53 -34.32 -12.00
CA THR A 715 24.09 -35.47 -12.74
C THR A 715 24.16 -36.64 -11.76
N SER A 716 23.89 -37.92 -12.07
CA SER A 716 23.79 -38.64 -13.35
C SER A 716 23.02 -39.97 -13.15
N THR A 717 22.57 -40.60 -14.24
CA THR A 717 21.97 -41.95 -14.23
C THR A 717 22.96 -43.05 -14.64
N SER A 718 22.65 -44.29 -14.24
CA SER A 718 23.24 -45.59 -14.64
C SER A 718 24.50 -46.08 -13.90
N GLY A 719 24.55 -47.40 -13.61
CA GLY A 719 25.73 -48.08 -13.04
C GLY A 719 25.39 -49.26 -12.12
N ALA A 720 25.42 -50.48 -12.65
CA ALA A 720 25.03 -51.72 -11.96
C ALA A 720 25.98 -52.23 -10.85
N SER A 721 25.48 -53.22 -10.07
CA SER A 721 26.14 -54.46 -9.60
C SER A 721 26.29 -54.75 -8.08
N THR A 722 25.65 -55.88 -7.66
CA THR A 722 26.09 -56.90 -6.65
C THR A 722 26.56 -56.46 -5.26
N SER A 723 25.96 -56.88 -4.12
CA SER A 723 25.97 -58.26 -3.59
C SER A 723 25.47 -58.37 -2.11
N SER A 724 25.18 -59.61 -1.66
CA SER A 724 25.08 -60.11 -0.26
C SER A 724 23.99 -59.60 0.74
N THR A 725 22.99 -60.47 0.91
CA THR A 725 22.30 -60.98 2.12
C THR A 725 23.04 -60.98 3.48
N PRO A 726 22.39 -61.26 4.66
CA PRO A 726 21.01 -61.76 4.90
C PRO A 726 20.16 -61.06 6.00
N ALA A 727 18.90 -61.51 6.15
CA ALA A 727 17.92 -61.15 7.20
C ALA A 727 18.09 -61.99 8.51
N PRO A 728 17.20 -61.94 9.55
CA PRO A 728 15.86 -62.56 9.44
C PRO A 728 14.69 -61.96 10.29
N SER A 729 13.49 -62.54 10.10
CA SER A 729 12.36 -62.71 11.07
C SER A 729 11.52 -61.48 11.49
N THR A 730 10.17 -61.52 11.61
CA THR A 730 9.21 -62.65 11.53
C THR A 730 7.74 -62.20 11.33
N SER A 731 6.93 -63.04 10.66
CA SER A 731 5.47 -63.33 10.86
C SER A 731 4.41 -62.20 10.87
N SER A 732 3.18 -62.35 10.34
CA SER A 732 2.49 -63.51 9.72
C SER A 732 1.11 -63.15 9.11
N SER A 733 0.63 -63.97 8.14
CA SER A 733 -0.80 -64.37 7.88
C SER A 733 -1.87 -63.30 7.56
N THR A 734 -2.90 -63.45 6.70
CA THR A 734 -3.51 -64.51 5.83
C THR A 734 -4.68 -63.84 5.04
N SER A 735 -5.28 -64.30 3.93
CA SER A 735 -4.97 -65.36 2.93
C SER A 735 -6.01 -65.37 1.78
N GLY A 736 -5.58 -65.59 0.53
CA GLY A 736 -6.43 -66.03 -0.59
C GLY A 736 -7.18 -64.92 -1.37
N ALA A 737 -7.65 -65.13 -2.60
CA ALA A 737 -7.40 -66.24 -3.54
C ALA A 737 -7.74 -65.83 -5.00
N ALA A 738 -7.09 -66.46 -5.98
CA ALA A 738 -7.39 -66.61 -7.43
C ALA A 738 -8.42 -65.66 -8.12
N SER A 739 -8.12 -65.07 -9.29
CA SER A 739 -8.24 -65.81 -10.57
C SER A 739 -7.64 -65.12 -11.83
N SER A 740 -7.12 -65.97 -12.73
CA SER A 740 -7.03 -65.89 -14.22
C SER A 740 -6.90 -64.55 -14.98
N THR A 741 -5.77 -64.41 -15.69
CA THR A 741 -5.57 -63.81 -17.02
C THR A 741 -6.42 -64.51 -18.12
N PRO A 742 -6.51 -64.07 -19.43
CA PRO A 742 -5.62 -63.15 -20.16
C PRO A 742 -6.27 -62.16 -21.18
N GLY A 743 -5.43 -61.31 -21.79
CA GLY A 743 -5.48 -61.09 -23.25
C GLY A 743 -5.76 -59.65 -23.76
N PRO A 744 -5.20 -59.23 -24.93
CA PRO A 744 -5.16 -57.83 -25.34
C PRO A 744 -5.97 -57.50 -26.61
N SER A 745 -6.17 -56.20 -26.88
CA SER A 745 -6.52 -55.72 -28.23
C SER A 745 -6.03 -54.30 -28.54
N THR A 746 -5.57 -54.12 -29.78
CA THR A 746 -5.01 -52.91 -30.39
C THR A 746 -6.06 -52.13 -31.19
N SER A 747 -6.04 -50.79 -31.19
CA SER A 747 -6.49 -49.88 -32.27
C SER A 747 -6.57 -48.44 -31.74
N ALA A 748 -6.52 -47.36 -32.54
CA ALA A 748 -5.97 -47.14 -33.88
C ALA A 748 -5.77 -45.63 -34.10
N VAL A 749 -4.90 -45.27 -35.05
CA VAL A 749 -4.74 -43.90 -35.58
C VAL A 749 -5.93 -43.54 -36.49
N PRO A 750 -6.29 -42.26 -36.60
CA PRO A 750 -6.54 -41.73 -37.94
C PRO A 750 -5.78 -40.44 -38.25
N SER A 751 -5.49 -40.26 -39.53
CA SER A 751 -4.59 -39.26 -40.09
C SER A 751 -5.33 -38.22 -40.94
N SER A 752 -4.85 -36.97 -40.88
CA SER A 752 -4.76 -35.99 -41.99
C SER A 752 -5.89 -35.83 -43.00
N SER A 753 -6.35 -34.59 -43.20
CA SER A 753 -6.81 -34.11 -44.51
C SER A 753 -6.33 -32.68 -44.77
N SER A 754 -6.05 -32.39 -46.04
CA SER A 754 -5.37 -31.18 -46.52
C SER A 754 -6.24 -30.39 -47.49
N ALA A 755 -6.19 -29.06 -47.46
CA ALA A 755 -6.73 -28.23 -48.53
C ALA A 755 -5.98 -26.88 -48.70
N THR A 756 -5.67 -26.56 -49.95
CA THR A 756 -5.13 -25.29 -50.50
C THR A 756 -5.54 -25.24 -51.99
N PRO A 757 -5.34 -24.15 -52.76
CA PRO A 757 -5.03 -22.75 -52.42
C PRO A 757 -6.02 -21.74 -53.06
N SER A 758 -5.82 -20.44 -52.85
CA SER A 758 -6.41 -19.34 -53.66
C SER A 758 -5.37 -18.24 -53.95
N GLN A 759 -5.65 -17.42 -54.98
CA GLN A 759 -4.64 -16.69 -55.75
C GLN A 759 -4.36 -15.24 -55.32
N SER A 760 -3.23 -14.73 -55.81
CA SER A 760 -2.74 -13.35 -55.77
C SER A 760 -3.58 -12.34 -56.56
N THR A 761 -3.57 -11.07 -56.11
CA THR A 761 -3.58 -9.90 -56.99
C THR A 761 -2.68 -8.80 -56.43
N SER A 762 -2.08 -8.02 -57.33
CA SER A 762 -1.23 -6.86 -57.03
C SER A 762 -1.78 -5.61 -57.70
N VAL A 763 -1.71 -4.46 -57.01
CA VAL A 763 -1.94 -3.13 -57.59
C VAL A 763 -0.93 -2.15 -56.98
N GLY A 764 -0.35 -1.28 -57.81
CA GLY A 764 0.71 -0.33 -57.42
C GLY A 764 0.20 1.00 -56.83
N PRO A 765 1.12 1.91 -56.47
CA PRO A 765 0.82 3.14 -55.75
C PRO A 765 0.40 4.29 -56.68
N SER A 766 -0.40 5.22 -56.14
CA SER A 766 -0.71 6.51 -56.77
C SER A 766 -0.33 7.68 -55.86
N SER A 767 0.51 8.57 -56.39
CA SER A 767 0.86 9.86 -55.79
C SER A 767 -0.12 10.94 -56.24
N SER A 768 -0.45 11.89 -55.35
CA SER A 768 -0.81 13.26 -55.75
C SER A 768 -0.69 14.21 -54.56
N SER A 769 -0.58 15.50 -54.86
CA SER A 769 -0.12 16.56 -53.97
C SER A 769 -1.06 17.77 -53.98
N THR A 770 -0.69 18.77 -53.17
CA THR A 770 -0.98 20.22 -53.31
C THR A 770 -2.30 20.85 -52.83
N ASN A 771 -2.09 21.98 -52.13
CA ASN A 771 -2.84 23.25 -52.12
C ASN A 771 -3.97 23.53 -51.10
N THR A 772 -3.52 24.07 -49.96
CA THR A 772 -3.89 25.41 -49.43
C THR A 772 -5.01 26.23 -50.11
N SER A 773 -5.98 26.68 -49.31
CA SER A 773 -6.43 28.10 -49.20
C SER A 773 -7.43 28.30 -48.02
N PRO A 774 -7.52 29.50 -47.41
CA PRO A 774 -8.27 29.76 -46.15
C PRO A 774 -9.71 30.27 -46.39
N PRO A 775 -10.57 30.41 -45.35
CA PRO A 775 -10.74 31.76 -44.77
C PRO A 775 -11.21 31.90 -43.29
N SER A 776 -10.70 32.95 -42.64
CA SER A 776 -11.39 33.92 -41.74
C SER A 776 -12.02 33.52 -40.38
N PRO A 777 -12.18 34.49 -39.44
CA PRO A 777 -12.37 34.20 -38.01
C PRO A 777 -13.76 34.53 -37.45
N ALA A 778 -14.18 33.74 -36.46
CA ALA A 778 -15.09 34.09 -35.37
C ALA A 778 -14.74 33.16 -34.19
N GLY A 779 -14.58 33.59 -32.94
CA GLY A 779 -14.94 34.87 -32.34
C GLY A 779 -16.20 34.76 -31.49
N TYR A 780 -16.14 34.05 -30.37
CA TYR A 780 -17.04 34.21 -29.22
C TYR A 780 -16.36 33.67 -27.95
N GLY A 781 -16.34 34.46 -26.88
CA GLY A 781 -15.80 34.05 -25.58
C GLY A 781 -16.88 33.41 -24.69
N GLY A 782 -16.46 32.52 -23.80
CA GLY A 782 -17.32 31.85 -22.82
C GLY A 782 -16.62 31.71 -21.46
N PHE A 783 -16.66 32.77 -20.65
CA PHE A 783 -16.30 32.68 -19.23
C PHE A 783 -17.38 31.90 -18.48
N PHE A 784 -17.00 30.84 -17.74
CA PHE A 784 -17.77 30.33 -16.60
C PHE A 784 -16.80 29.96 -15.46
N PRO A 785 -17.04 30.44 -14.23
CA PRO A 785 -16.18 30.12 -13.09
C PRO A 785 -16.64 28.82 -12.41
N PHE A 786 -15.69 27.92 -12.13
CA PHE A 786 -15.92 26.87 -11.13
C PHE A 786 -15.61 27.42 -9.74
N ALA A 787 -16.56 27.27 -8.83
CA ALA A 787 -16.42 27.69 -7.44
C ALA A 787 -16.04 26.50 -6.56
N PHE A 788 -14.93 26.64 -5.83
CA PHE A 788 -14.55 25.78 -4.71
C PHE A 788 -15.62 25.79 -3.61
N GLN A 789 -16.05 24.62 -3.13
CA GLN A 789 -16.43 24.45 -1.71
C GLN A 789 -16.50 22.97 -1.30
N GLY A 790 -15.63 22.56 -0.37
CA GLY A 790 -15.69 21.25 0.27
C GLY A 790 -16.68 21.19 1.44
N SER A 791 -17.13 19.98 1.78
CA SER A 791 -17.79 19.61 3.06
C SER A 791 -17.82 18.08 3.15
N ILE A 792 -17.21 17.46 4.17
CA ILE A 792 -17.90 17.06 5.42
C ILE A 792 -19.26 16.40 5.13
N LEU A 793 -19.26 15.07 4.99
CA LEU A 793 -20.49 14.30 4.73
C LEU A 793 -21.27 14.03 6.02
N GLY A 794 -22.46 14.64 6.11
CA GLY A 794 -23.59 14.12 6.89
C GLY A 794 -24.47 13.21 6.02
N PRO A 795 -25.31 12.35 6.62
CA PRO A 795 -26.03 11.32 5.86
C PRO A 795 -27.19 11.89 5.04
N LEU A 796 -27.18 11.62 3.74
CA LEU A 796 -28.31 11.86 2.84
C LEU A 796 -29.18 10.59 2.69
N ASN A 797 -30.48 10.81 2.58
CA ASN A 797 -31.51 9.79 2.50
C ASN A 797 -31.92 9.58 1.02
N PRO A 798 -31.71 8.41 0.39
CA PRO A 798 -32.01 8.22 -1.02
C PRO A 798 -33.48 7.83 -1.24
N SER A 799 -34.12 8.44 -2.24
CA SER A 799 -35.48 8.07 -2.70
C SER A 799 -35.73 8.55 -4.13
N TYR A 800 -35.09 7.93 -5.12
CA TYR A 800 -35.50 7.95 -6.54
C TYR A 800 -35.25 6.56 -7.17
N PRO A 801 -35.97 6.18 -8.25
CA PRO A 801 -36.21 4.78 -8.60
C PRO A 801 -35.21 4.20 -9.62
N SER A 802 -35.17 2.86 -9.70
CA SER A 802 -34.51 2.10 -10.77
C SER A 802 -35.11 2.43 -12.14
N ILE A 803 -34.25 2.41 -13.16
CA ILE A 803 -34.65 2.33 -14.57
C ILE A 803 -34.03 1.03 -15.10
N ASP A 804 -34.88 0.03 -15.30
CA ASP A 804 -34.57 -1.20 -16.01
C ASP A 804 -35.13 -1.13 -17.45
N ASP A 805 -34.56 -1.95 -18.34
CA ASP A 805 -35.02 -2.33 -19.69
C ASP A 805 -35.18 -1.25 -20.79
N VAL A 806 -34.28 -1.29 -21.78
CA VAL A 806 -34.59 -1.23 -23.23
C VAL A 806 -33.62 -2.15 -23.99
N ASP A 807 -34.16 -2.90 -24.97
CA ASP A 807 -33.45 -3.78 -25.93
C ASP A 807 -32.37 -3.08 -26.79
#